data_AF-A0A7I9ZNP2-F1
#
_entry.id   AF-A0A7I9ZNP2-F1
#
_cell.length_a   1.000
_cell.length_b   1.000
_cell.length_c   1.000
_cell.angle_alpha   90.00
_cell.angle_beta   90.00
_cell.angle_gamma   90.00
#
_symmetry.space_group_name_H-M   'P 1'
#
loop_
_entity.id
_entity.type
_entity.pdbx_description
1 polymer ?
#
loop_
_entity_poly.entity_id
_entity_poly.type
_entity_poly.pdbx_seq_one_letter_code
_entity_poly.pdbx_strand_id
1 'polypeptide(L)'
;MGRGTGRAAGLSVSLGIGLAIVIGGLSEAAAEPTDSSSASSTSSADSGSDEPTKRSAESAGTDDKPSNRSEREGPEARSPSRDKRGSDEDSADGSQRRSTVAVTDHDSDEAVTDTASPEPDDDPAPVQSQAVPVMMAAARRPSLDVAEVTSDPPLATSTTLVPEPDSTANVDSPPVVTASVADPDPLSGATRVTVTADDPEPDALTYTTTRPILGTVAAGVTAGEFTYTPTRFGRILARFLPFVRSDRFSVTVTDSQGAATSVRVTTTIVPINSAPRPGAVTIGSPNSSSGIVTGTAKATDPNWDRIHYLAATAETTHGSVTVRSNGTFTYTPTAAARHRAAAVAAGTADRTDTFTVTVSDEFGALTHIPVTVRIAPTNTAPTGTADVEGPDPGDGVVTGTVLGFDPDGDTLTYSGPTATLKGTVVVHDDGSFSYTPSDTARYHAAHPQALSYDTSDSFRVTVDDGHGGLTTIPVSVVISPGAEAVAVPPLSTFCGCILMPADTIFRADLRDLPAMPESETWIRLLGGDRGATLRAAWAGNEWMGSTGGMPVNVVGADHPTEDVVFNRGYSTTGPGIDDRPYAIPDRPLVEGMPSFPAWDRHLLVFQEGTCISQELYNVANGVELPGAGLLDILGNAAYAAIWGSSWIAEAGAQYDMSSPLYPEIGHANASRLPYLPMILRPDDLERGYIDHMLGITIAKDVGAGYVWPARAGDGSAEDGIPMGTVLRLRGDVDISQYAQSTQVILRALQVHGAVVFDSKGAGTDGAGLLAMSNGWADTDYVTAKSELNTIPINLFEAVDAASLALDPAAGWQIR
;
A
#
# COMPACT_ATOMS: atom_id res chain seq x y z
N MET A 1 -30.01 -12.14 -50.49
CA MET A 1 -30.92 -12.61 -51.57
C MET A 1 -32.34 -12.60 -51.02
N GLY A 2 -33.37 -12.26 -51.82
CA GLY A 2 -34.77 -12.06 -51.34
C GLY A 2 -34.95 -10.76 -50.53
N ARG A 3 -36.01 -9.93 -50.61
CA ARG A 3 -37.43 -10.01 -51.08
C ARG A 3 -38.28 -11.03 -50.30
N GLY A 4 -39.46 -10.71 -49.74
CA GLY A 4 -40.25 -9.45 -49.63
C GLY A 4 -41.42 -9.67 -48.62
N THR A 5 -42.48 -8.85 -48.45
CA THR A 5 -43.06 -7.73 -49.25
C THR A 5 -44.08 -6.87 -48.45
N GLY A 6 -44.16 -5.56 -48.74
CA GLY A 6 -45.36 -4.69 -48.56
C GLY A 6 -45.63 -4.13 -47.14
N ARG A 7 -46.39 -3.04 -46.92
CA ARG A 7 -47.14 -2.03 -47.74
C ARG A 7 -47.58 -0.88 -46.76
N ALA A 8 -48.18 0.26 -47.10
CA ALA A 8 -48.20 1.24 -48.21
C ALA A 8 -49.43 2.18 -47.96
N ALA A 9 -49.51 3.49 -48.29
CA ALA A 9 -48.65 4.44 -49.01
C ALA A 9 -48.66 5.82 -48.23
N GLY A 10 -48.66 7.06 -48.78
CA GLY A 10 -48.69 7.56 -50.16
C GLY A 10 -48.70 9.11 -50.29
N LEU A 11 -48.63 9.58 -51.54
CA LEU A 11 -48.65 10.94 -52.15
C LEU A 11 -49.41 12.09 -51.43
N SER A 12 -49.25 13.40 -51.74
CA SER A 12 -48.25 14.30 -52.40
C SER A 12 -48.93 15.68 -52.69
N VAL A 13 -48.24 16.61 -53.37
CA VAL A 13 -48.78 17.78 -54.14
C VAL A 13 -49.12 19.05 -53.33
N SER A 14 -48.81 20.30 -53.72
CA SER A 14 -47.82 20.90 -54.66
C SER A 14 -47.84 22.45 -54.56
N LEU A 15 -46.90 23.10 -55.27
CA LEU A 15 -46.85 24.55 -55.62
C LEU A 15 -46.45 25.52 -54.49
N GLY A 16 -45.72 26.61 -54.75
CA GLY A 16 -45.08 27.04 -56.01
C GLY A 16 -44.96 28.57 -56.14
N ILE A 17 -44.13 29.05 -57.09
CA ILE A 17 -43.82 30.48 -57.38
C ILE A 17 -42.85 31.11 -56.33
N GLY A 18 -41.87 31.95 -56.68
CA GLY A 18 -41.28 32.20 -58.01
C GLY A 18 -40.71 33.62 -58.24
N LEU A 19 -39.44 33.67 -58.68
CA LEU A 19 -38.74 34.81 -59.32
C LEU A 19 -38.24 35.96 -58.40
N ALA A 20 -37.32 36.78 -58.94
CA ALA A 20 -36.52 37.80 -58.24
C ALA A 20 -36.42 39.10 -59.10
N ILE A 21 -35.79 40.18 -58.60
CA ILE A 21 -34.89 41.06 -59.40
C ILE A 21 -34.12 42.12 -58.56
N VAL A 22 -32.90 42.36 -59.04
CA VAL A 22 -31.77 43.28 -58.77
C VAL A 22 -32.10 44.80 -58.61
N ILE A 23 -31.22 45.60 -57.94
CA ILE A 23 -30.44 46.79 -58.46
C ILE A 23 -29.94 47.76 -57.34
N GLY A 24 -28.61 48.02 -57.29
CA GLY A 24 -27.92 49.27 -56.85
C GLY A 24 -27.84 49.61 -55.34
N GLY A 25 -26.84 50.35 -54.81
CA GLY A 25 -25.48 50.70 -55.32
C GLY A 25 -25.05 52.18 -55.23
N LEU A 26 -24.04 52.51 -54.40
CA LEU A 26 -23.11 53.69 -54.33
C LEU A 26 -22.17 53.45 -53.10
N SER A 27 -20.82 53.52 -53.13
CA SER A 27 -19.86 54.66 -53.27
C SER A 27 -19.78 55.55 -52.01
N GLU A 28 -18.63 56.01 -51.46
CA GLU A 28 -17.20 56.11 -51.89
C GLU A 28 -16.24 55.53 -50.78
N ALA A 29 -15.08 54.93 -51.06
CA ALA A 29 -13.71 55.50 -51.24
C ALA A 29 -13.06 56.20 -50.00
N ALA A 30 -11.74 56.21 -49.75
CA ALA A 30 -10.58 55.37 -50.12
C ALA A 30 -9.30 55.90 -49.41
N ALA A 31 -8.37 55.06 -48.92
CA ALA A 31 -6.93 55.38 -48.74
C ALA A 31 -6.08 54.20 -48.19
N GLU A 32 -5.09 53.78 -48.97
CA GLU A 32 -3.76 53.27 -48.53
C GLU A 32 -2.73 54.31 -49.05
N PRO A 33 -1.41 54.35 -48.67
CA PRO A 33 -0.51 53.17 -48.61
C PRO A 33 0.71 53.28 -47.63
N THR A 34 1.73 52.44 -47.90
CA THR A 34 3.18 52.54 -47.61
C THR A 34 3.74 52.16 -46.23
N ASP A 35 4.32 50.95 -46.19
CA ASP A 35 5.76 50.68 -46.00
C ASP A 35 6.63 51.58 -45.10
N SER A 36 7.37 50.94 -44.20
CA SER A 36 8.85 51.04 -44.21
C SER A 36 9.48 49.78 -43.59
N SER A 37 10.73 49.45 -43.99
CA SER A 37 11.43 48.23 -43.53
C SER A 37 12.94 48.45 -43.32
N SER A 38 13.48 47.85 -42.26
CA SER A 38 14.92 47.63 -42.00
C SER A 38 15.07 46.74 -40.75
N ALA A 39 15.65 45.53 -40.67
CA ALA A 39 16.61 44.73 -41.47
C ALA A 39 18.08 44.76 -40.98
N SER A 40 18.74 43.59 -41.09
CA SER A 40 20.16 43.26 -40.76
C SER A 40 20.54 43.24 -39.26
N SER A 41 21.51 42.45 -38.76
CA SER A 41 22.17 41.17 -39.16
C SER A 41 23.02 40.72 -37.93
N THR A 42 23.43 39.46 -37.66
CA THR A 42 24.26 38.52 -38.44
C THR A 42 24.25 37.09 -37.86
N SER A 43 24.09 36.07 -38.73
CA SER A 43 24.93 34.85 -38.93
C SER A 43 25.96 34.45 -37.85
N SER A 44 26.19 33.16 -37.53
CA SER A 44 26.37 31.95 -38.40
C SER A 44 25.69 30.70 -37.78
N ALA A 45 25.19 29.66 -38.49
CA ALA A 45 25.83 28.72 -39.45
C ALA A 45 26.97 27.90 -38.82
N ASP A 46 27.08 26.57 -38.94
CA ASP A 46 26.28 25.55 -39.68
C ASP A 46 26.47 24.14 -39.01
N SER A 47 25.95 22.96 -39.41
CA SER A 47 25.27 22.48 -40.63
C SER A 47 24.51 21.14 -40.39
N GLY A 48 23.40 20.89 -41.11
CA GLY A 48 22.83 19.54 -41.39
C GLY A 48 21.82 18.95 -40.38
N SER A 49 20.82 18.14 -40.78
CA SER A 49 20.39 17.74 -42.14
C SER A 49 18.95 17.23 -42.20
N ASP A 50 18.22 17.66 -43.24
CA ASP A 50 17.07 17.04 -43.94
C ASP A 50 15.81 16.54 -43.19
N GLU A 51 14.76 17.36 -43.34
CA GLU A 51 13.31 17.06 -43.42
C GLU A 51 12.93 15.99 -44.49
N PRO A 52 11.64 15.62 -44.70
CA PRO A 52 10.51 15.42 -43.78
C PRO A 52 9.65 14.17 -44.15
N THR A 53 8.47 13.97 -43.52
CA THR A 53 7.11 13.84 -44.15
C THR A 53 6.08 13.10 -43.27
N LYS A 54 4.79 13.19 -43.64
CA LYS A 54 3.62 12.53 -43.00
C LYS A 54 2.96 11.50 -43.94
N ARG A 55 2.13 10.65 -43.33
CA ARG A 55 0.94 9.91 -43.86
C ARG A 55 1.08 8.50 -44.50
N SER A 56 0.40 7.56 -43.83
CA SER A 56 -0.72 6.72 -44.35
C SER A 56 -0.51 5.29 -44.89
N ALA A 57 -1.18 4.36 -44.17
CA ALA A 57 -2.05 3.26 -44.64
C ALA A 57 -1.48 1.85 -45.00
N GLU A 58 -2.16 0.83 -44.44
CA GLU A 58 -2.42 -0.55 -44.95
C GLU A 58 -1.23 -1.54 -45.18
N SER A 59 -1.33 -2.86 -44.92
CA SER A 59 -2.33 -3.70 -44.21
C SER A 59 -1.81 -5.14 -43.90
N ALA A 60 -2.59 -5.91 -43.12
CA ALA A 60 -2.72 -7.38 -43.08
C ALA A 60 -1.73 -8.29 -42.28
N GLY A 61 -2.32 -9.16 -41.43
CA GLY A 61 -1.75 -10.42 -40.87
C GLY A 61 -0.93 -10.32 -39.58
N THR A 62 -0.99 -11.24 -38.60
CA THR A 62 -1.84 -12.45 -38.36
C THR A 62 -1.81 -12.81 -36.86
N ASP A 63 -2.92 -13.36 -36.35
CA ASP A 63 -3.09 -14.18 -35.11
C ASP A 63 -2.69 -13.55 -33.74
N ASP A 64 -3.16 -13.98 -32.57
CA ASP A 64 -4.13 -15.04 -32.19
C ASP A 64 -5.01 -14.57 -30.99
N LYS A 65 -6.03 -15.35 -30.58
CA LYS A 65 -6.98 -14.97 -29.53
C LYS A 65 -7.47 -16.16 -28.67
N PRO A 66 -7.30 -16.15 -27.33
CA PRO A 66 -7.87 -17.20 -26.47
C PRO A 66 -9.40 -17.09 -26.35
N SER A 67 -10.04 -18.21 -26.00
CA SER A 67 -11.47 -18.45 -26.17
C SER A 67 -12.29 -18.34 -24.88
N ASN A 68 -13.60 -18.20 -25.03
CA ASN A 68 -14.58 -18.31 -23.96
C ASN A 68 -15.62 -19.38 -24.38
N ARG A 69 -16.01 -20.30 -23.50
CA ARG A 69 -17.01 -21.34 -23.82
C ARG A 69 -17.90 -21.66 -22.62
N SER A 70 -19.19 -21.71 -22.90
CA SER A 70 -20.29 -22.07 -21.99
C SER A 70 -20.47 -23.58 -21.81
N GLU A 71 -21.07 -23.97 -20.70
CA GLU A 71 -21.99 -25.12 -20.63
C GLU A 71 -23.38 -24.67 -20.20
N ARG A 72 -24.41 -25.40 -20.65
CA ARG A 72 -25.83 -25.06 -20.50
C ARG A 72 -26.69 -26.28 -20.86
N GLU A 73 -27.39 -26.88 -19.89
CA GLU A 73 -28.49 -27.82 -20.14
C GLU A 73 -29.75 -27.44 -19.36
N GLY A 74 -30.87 -28.11 -19.67
CA GLY A 74 -32.23 -27.59 -19.49
C GLY A 74 -33.08 -28.25 -18.37
N PRO A 75 -34.38 -27.92 -18.32
CA PRO A 75 -35.24 -28.18 -17.16
C PRO A 75 -36.19 -29.37 -17.34
N GLU A 76 -36.70 -29.90 -16.22
CA GLU A 76 -37.96 -30.67 -16.19
C GLU A 76 -38.71 -30.43 -14.86
N ALA A 77 -40.02 -30.68 -14.83
CA ALA A 77 -40.91 -30.31 -13.71
C ALA A 77 -41.76 -31.47 -13.20
N ARG A 78 -42.05 -31.52 -11.89
CA ARG A 78 -43.08 -32.39 -11.29
C ARG A 78 -43.85 -31.73 -10.15
N SER A 79 -45.15 -32.05 -10.10
CA SER A 79 -46.14 -31.52 -9.16
C SER A 79 -46.39 -32.45 -7.95
N PRO A 80 -47.08 -32.00 -6.87
CA PRO A 80 -46.94 -32.59 -5.53
C PRO A 80 -48.11 -33.48 -5.06
N SER A 81 -47.84 -34.29 -4.03
CA SER A 81 -48.80 -34.85 -3.04
C SER A 81 -47.98 -35.50 -1.89
N ARG A 82 -48.45 -35.74 -0.65
CA ARG A 82 -49.76 -35.59 0.02
C ARG A 82 -49.58 -35.71 1.56
N ASP A 83 -50.54 -35.18 2.35
CA ASP A 83 -51.11 -35.71 3.63
C ASP A 83 -50.21 -36.39 4.72
N LYS A 84 -50.41 -36.23 6.05
CA LYS A 84 -51.56 -35.72 6.84
C LYS A 84 -51.25 -35.57 8.35
N ARG A 85 -52.10 -34.79 9.07
CA ARG A 85 -52.21 -34.60 10.56
C ARG A 85 -51.01 -33.84 11.17
N GLY A 86 -51.16 -32.97 12.19
CA GLY A 86 -52.28 -32.66 13.09
C GLY A 86 -51.94 -33.05 14.55
N SER A 87 -52.27 -32.28 15.59
CA SER A 87 -53.12 -31.07 15.68
C SER A 87 -52.91 -30.31 17.02
N ASP A 88 -53.43 -29.07 17.13
CA ASP A 88 -53.81 -28.34 18.37
C ASP A 88 -52.70 -27.99 19.40
N GLU A 89 -52.76 -27.00 20.31
CA GLU A 89 -53.55 -25.74 20.41
C GLU A 89 -52.82 -24.74 21.36
N ASP A 90 -53.04 -23.44 21.15
CA ASP A 90 -53.05 -22.27 22.06
C ASP A 90 -51.96 -21.87 23.12
N SER A 91 -51.79 -20.53 23.20
CA SER A 91 -51.52 -19.63 24.36
C SER A 91 -50.39 -19.80 25.41
N ALA A 92 -49.42 -18.86 25.33
CA ALA A 92 -49.12 -17.79 26.31
C ALA A 92 -48.41 -18.02 27.68
N ASP A 93 -47.49 -17.08 27.96
CA ASP A 93 -46.92 -16.61 29.26
C ASP A 93 -46.10 -17.59 30.13
N GLY A 94 -45.29 -17.04 31.05
CA GLY A 94 -44.63 -17.76 32.14
C GLY A 94 -43.11 -17.52 32.26
N SER A 95 -42.70 -16.55 33.09
CA SER A 95 -41.28 -16.36 33.44
C SER A 95 -40.79 -17.21 34.62
N GLN A 96 -39.46 -17.32 34.76
CA GLN A 96 -38.70 -17.82 35.92
C GLN A 96 -38.77 -19.32 36.27
N ARG A 97 -37.58 -19.88 36.60
CA ARG A 97 -37.28 -20.28 37.99
C ARG A 97 -35.78 -20.33 38.29
N ARG A 98 -35.46 -20.45 39.57
CA ARG A 98 -34.14 -20.21 40.22
C ARG A 98 -33.89 -21.33 41.25
N SER A 99 -32.74 -21.28 41.92
CA SER A 99 -32.41 -22.01 43.17
C SER A 99 -31.90 -23.46 42.96
N THR A 100 -31.04 -24.04 43.82
CA THR A 100 -30.42 -23.55 45.08
C THR A 100 -29.07 -24.23 45.38
N VAL A 101 -28.34 -23.69 46.38
CA VAL A 101 -27.08 -24.22 46.96
C VAL A 101 -27.37 -25.15 48.17
N ALA A 102 -26.56 -26.21 48.38
CA ALA A 102 -26.29 -26.86 49.67
C ALA A 102 -25.00 -27.73 49.61
N VAL A 103 -24.43 -28.11 50.77
CA VAL A 103 -23.09 -28.76 50.92
C VAL A 103 -23.11 -29.84 52.02
N THR A 104 -22.38 -30.97 51.83
CA THR A 104 -21.82 -31.94 52.82
C THR A 104 -21.02 -33.04 52.06
N ASP A 105 -20.13 -33.89 52.62
CA ASP A 105 -19.05 -33.78 53.64
C ASP A 105 -18.27 -35.14 53.72
N HIS A 106 -17.11 -35.18 54.40
CA HIS A 106 -16.35 -36.33 55.00
C HIS A 106 -15.54 -37.37 54.18
N ASP A 107 -14.21 -37.38 54.46
CA ASP A 107 -13.29 -38.46 54.96
C ASP A 107 -13.33 -39.92 54.43
N SER A 108 -12.22 -40.69 54.42
CA SER A 108 -10.91 -40.60 55.13
C SER A 108 -9.69 -40.88 54.18
N ASP A 109 -8.43 -41.23 54.55
CA ASP A 109 -7.73 -41.56 55.82
C ASP A 109 -6.17 -41.42 55.72
N GLU A 110 -5.45 -41.77 56.81
CA GLU A 110 -4.00 -42.07 57.06
C GLU A 110 -2.84 -41.53 56.14
N ALA A 111 -1.63 -41.17 56.62
CA ALA A 111 -1.12 -40.75 57.95
C ALA A 111 0.39 -40.34 57.85
N VAL A 112 0.85 -39.33 58.64
CA VAL A 112 2.14 -39.24 59.40
C VAL A 112 3.47 -39.64 58.69
N THR A 113 4.58 -38.89 58.55
CA THR A 113 5.21 -37.61 59.06
C THR A 113 6.57 -37.44 58.31
N ASP A 114 7.41 -36.38 58.32
CA ASP A 114 7.42 -34.93 58.68
C ASP A 114 8.83 -34.32 58.31
N THR A 115 9.06 -33.02 58.53
CA THR A 115 10.32 -32.22 58.40
C THR A 115 10.74 -31.74 56.99
N ALA A 116 11.64 -30.74 56.93
CA ALA A 116 11.66 -29.75 55.84
C ALA A 116 13.04 -29.08 55.56
N SER A 117 13.05 -28.19 54.56
CA SER A 117 14.14 -27.29 54.08
C SER A 117 15.12 -27.87 53.03
N PRO A 118 15.73 -27.03 52.17
CA PRO A 118 15.96 -27.40 50.77
C PRO A 118 17.40 -27.22 50.24
N GLU A 119 17.71 -27.87 49.12
CA GLU A 119 18.63 -27.38 48.07
C GLU A 119 18.10 -27.82 46.67
N PRO A 120 18.16 -26.96 45.64
CA PRO A 120 17.92 -27.33 44.24
C PRO A 120 19.22 -27.29 43.39
N ASP A 121 19.40 -28.25 42.48
CA ASP A 121 20.47 -28.22 41.47
C ASP A 121 19.91 -27.86 40.08
N ASP A 122 20.07 -26.59 39.69
CA ASP A 122 19.97 -26.08 38.31
C ASP A 122 21.39 -25.72 37.84
N ASP A 123 21.86 -26.22 36.68
CA ASP A 123 22.95 -25.55 35.93
C ASP A 123 23.14 -26.06 34.49
N PRO A 124 23.21 -25.16 33.48
CA PRO A 124 23.85 -25.48 32.20
C PRO A 124 24.68 -24.32 31.58
N ALA A 125 25.98 -24.22 31.92
CA ALA A 125 26.94 -23.24 31.34
C ALA A 125 28.42 -23.65 31.58
N PRO A 126 29.46 -22.97 31.02
CA PRO A 126 29.61 -22.46 29.64
C PRO A 126 30.92 -22.98 28.95
N VAL A 127 31.90 -22.12 28.58
CA VAL A 127 32.76 -22.29 27.39
C VAL A 127 34.24 -21.81 27.55
N GLN A 128 35.18 -22.53 26.93
CA GLN A 128 36.58 -22.18 26.51
C GLN A 128 37.71 -21.79 27.51
N SER A 129 38.85 -22.50 27.41
CA SER A 129 40.21 -21.98 27.07
C SER A 129 41.18 -23.17 26.92
N GLN A 130 41.85 -23.43 25.79
CA GLN A 130 42.98 -22.74 25.11
C GLN A 130 44.41 -23.04 25.64
N ALA A 131 45.30 -23.21 24.66
CA ALA A 131 46.76 -23.02 24.66
C ALA A 131 47.71 -24.15 25.14
N VAL A 132 48.73 -24.38 24.30
CA VAL A 132 49.96 -25.16 24.52
C VAL A 132 51.11 -24.16 24.69
N PRO A 133 52.17 -24.50 25.46
CA PRO A 133 53.52 -24.32 24.88
C PRO A 133 54.46 -25.52 25.11
N VAL A 134 55.42 -25.65 24.20
CA VAL A 134 56.44 -26.71 24.16
C VAL A 134 57.71 -26.27 24.90
N MET A 135 58.44 -27.19 25.53
CA MET A 135 59.87 -27.02 25.82
C MET A 135 60.72 -28.24 25.43
N MET A 136 61.78 -27.92 24.70
CA MET A 136 63.01 -28.69 24.43
C MET A 136 63.75 -29.02 25.74
N ALA A 137 64.66 -30.01 25.87
CA ALA A 137 65.06 -31.13 25.01
C ALA A 137 66.09 -32.02 25.77
N ALA A 138 66.68 -32.98 25.03
CA ALA A 138 68.07 -33.46 25.15
C ALA A 138 68.39 -34.74 25.97
N ALA A 139 68.82 -35.75 25.20
CA ALA A 139 70.13 -36.43 25.31
C ALA A 139 70.25 -37.86 25.90
N ARG A 140 70.66 -38.75 24.98
CA ARG A 140 71.71 -39.78 25.07
C ARG A 140 71.43 -41.19 25.66
N ARG A 141 71.47 -42.11 24.69
CA ARG A 141 72.13 -43.44 24.64
C ARG A 141 71.38 -44.65 25.23
N PRO A 142 71.56 -45.85 24.60
CA PRO A 142 70.92 -47.09 25.01
C PRO A 142 71.88 -48.06 25.71
N SER A 143 71.30 -49.13 26.26
CA SER A 143 71.91 -50.46 26.31
C SER A 143 70.80 -51.50 26.51
N LEU A 144 70.73 -52.53 25.66
CA LEU A 144 70.13 -53.80 26.09
C LEU A 144 71.13 -54.49 27.01
N ASP A 145 70.63 -55.21 28.00
CA ASP A 145 71.35 -56.30 28.64
C ASP A 145 70.40 -57.50 28.79
N VAL A 146 70.96 -58.72 28.81
CA VAL A 146 70.20 -59.95 28.51
C VAL A 146 70.22 -60.95 29.67
N ALA A 147 69.01 -61.36 30.06
CA ALA A 147 68.64 -62.61 30.74
C ALA A 147 69.07 -62.89 32.21
N GLU A 148 68.05 -63.33 32.95
CA GLU A 148 68.01 -64.51 33.84
C GLU A 148 68.87 -64.64 35.12
N VAL A 149 68.15 -64.54 36.25
CA VAL A 149 67.86 -65.67 37.19
C VAL A 149 69.04 -66.31 37.95
N THR A 150 69.07 -65.97 39.25
CA THR A 150 69.59 -66.72 40.42
C THR A 150 71.10 -66.98 40.57
N SER A 151 71.57 -66.72 41.79
CA SER A 151 72.72 -67.40 42.39
C SER A 151 72.51 -67.54 43.90
N ASP A 152 72.81 -68.72 44.43
CA ASP A 152 72.98 -68.99 45.87
C ASP A 152 74.16 -69.99 46.00
N PRO A 153 75.00 -69.97 47.07
CA PRO A 153 76.39 -70.43 46.99
C PRO A 153 76.69 -71.70 47.84
N PRO A 154 77.96 -72.01 48.21
CA PRO A 154 79.01 -72.58 47.34
C PRO A 154 79.69 -73.83 47.97
N LEU A 155 80.63 -74.50 47.25
CA LEU A 155 81.94 -74.95 47.81
C LEU A 155 82.91 -75.59 46.78
N ALA A 156 84.21 -75.39 47.03
CA ALA A 156 85.42 -76.24 46.85
C ALA A 156 85.39 -77.53 45.97
N THR A 157 86.48 -78.01 45.32
CA THR A 157 87.93 -77.76 45.52
C THR A 157 88.80 -78.26 44.34
N SER A 158 90.00 -77.67 44.14
CA SER A 158 91.23 -78.30 43.57
C SER A 158 91.23 -78.67 42.06
N THR A 159 92.35 -78.65 41.30
CA THR A 159 93.78 -78.37 41.61
C THR A 159 94.48 -77.64 40.43
N THR A 160 95.61 -76.99 40.72
CA THR A 160 96.49 -76.23 39.80
C THR A 160 97.05 -76.97 38.58
N LEU A 161 97.33 -76.22 37.49
CA LEU A 161 98.66 -76.21 36.83
C LEU A 161 98.86 -74.96 35.92
N VAL A 162 100.11 -74.49 35.85
CA VAL A 162 100.70 -73.31 35.13
C VAL A 162 102.21 -73.66 34.97
N PRO A 163 103.00 -73.19 33.98
CA PRO A 163 102.78 -72.21 32.89
C PRO A 163 102.72 -72.92 31.50
N GLU A 164 103.07 -72.40 30.31
CA GLU A 164 103.72 -71.16 29.76
C GLU A 164 103.06 -70.78 28.39
N PRO A 165 103.39 -69.65 27.71
CA PRO A 165 102.56 -69.07 26.65
C PRO A 165 102.90 -69.52 25.20
N ASP A 166 101.94 -69.32 24.29
CA ASP A 166 102.20 -69.15 22.85
C ASP A 166 101.22 -68.11 22.26
N SER A 167 101.50 -67.64 21.05
CA SER A 167 100.90 -66.51 20.37
C SER A 167 99.55 -66.80 19.69
N THR A 168 98.67 -65.80 19.69
CA THR A 168 97.45 -65.76 18.85
C THR A 168 97.39 -64.42 18.12
N ALA A 169 97.17 -64.46 16.80
CA ALA A 169 96.99 -63.25 16.00
C ALA A 169 95.67 -62.53 16.37
N ASN A 170 95.60 -61.23 16.08
CA ASN A 170 94.34 -60.48 16.14
C ASN A 170 93.37 -61.09 15.12
N VAL A 171 92.18 -61.51 15.57
CA VAL A 171 91.14 -62.04 14.68
C VAL A 171 90.13 -60.93 14.43
N ASP A 172 90.00 -60.58 13.17
CA ASP A 172 89.11 -59.56 12.62
C ASP A 172 87.63 -59.92 12.84
N SER A 173 86.85 -59.06 13.51
CA SER A 173 85.44 -59.29 13.83
C SER A 173 84.51 -58.60 12.83
N PRO A 174 83.51 -59.28 12.25
CA PRO A 174 82.60 -58.64 11.31
C PRO A 174 81.64 -57.64 12.01
N PRO A 175 81.37 -56.45 11.43
CA PRO A 175 80.55 -55.41 12.05
C PRO A 175 79.12 -55.86 12.38
N VAL A 176 78.55 -55.31 13.45
CA VAL A 176 77.16 -55.57 13.87
C VAL A 176 76.22 -54.63 13.13
N VAL A 177 75.40 -55.16 12.22
CA VAL A 177 74.56 -54.37 11.31
C VAL A 177 73.07 -54.48 11.65
N THR A 178 72.40 -53.34 11.71
CA THR A 178 70.94 -53.18 11.92
C THR A 178 70.33 -52.33 10.81
N ALA A 179 69.05 -52.53 10.48
CA ALA A 179 68.37 -51.79 9.42
C ALA A 179 66.95 -51.37 9.84
N SER A 180 66.57 -50.16 9.42
CA SER A 180 65.24 -49.58 9.55
C SER A 180 64.71 -49.17 8.17
N VAL A 181 63.40 -49.31 7.98
CA VAL A 181 62.69 -49.03 6.72
C VAL A 181 61.49 -48.16 7.06
N ALA A 182 61.38 -46.99 6.43
CA ALA A 182 60.24 -46.10 6.57
C ALA A 182 59.08 -46.55 5.67
N ASP A 183 57.88 -45.97 5.86
CA ASP A 183 56.78 -46.17 4.92
C ASP A 183 57.11 -45.59 3.53
N PRO A 184 56.62 -46.22 2.44
CA PRO A 184 56.79 -45.72 1.08
C PRO A 184 55.88 -44.51 0.80
N ASP A 185 56.41 -43.50 0.11
CA ASP A 185 55.62 -42.35 -0.37
C ASP A 185 54.52 -42.80 -1.35
N PRO A 186 53.25 -42.38 -1.20
CA PRO A 186 52.13 -42.97 -1.92
C PRO A 186 52.08 -42.60 -3.41
N LEU A 187 52.70 -41.49 -3.82
CA LEU A 187 52.69 -41.01 -5.21
C LEU A 187 53.89 -41.51 -6.00
N SER A 188 55.11 -41.40 -5.46
CA SER A 188 56.36 -41.83 -6.09
C SER A 188 56.71 -43.29 -5.84
N GLY A 189 56.30 -43.83 -4.69
CA GLY A 189 56.68 -45.16 -4.20
C GLY A 189 58.07 -45.24 -3.58
N ALA A 190 58.78 -44.12 -3.42
CA ALA A 190 60.11 -44.10 -2.84
C ALA A 190 60.07 -44.46 -1.34
N THR A 191 61.01 -45.28 -0.87
CA THR A 191 61.12 -45.75 0.51
C THR A 191 62.48 -45.35 1.08
N ARG A 192 62.51 -44.65 2.22
CA ARG A 192 63.78 -44.41 2.95
C ARG A 192 64.18 -45.66 3.71
N VAL A 193 65.46 -46.02 3.63
CA VAL A 193 66.09 -47.11 4.37
C VAL A 193 67.29 -46.53 5.10
N THR A 194 67.46 -46.88 6.38
CA THR A 194 68.64 -46.50 7.17
C THR A 194 69.29 -47.75 7.72
N VAL A 195 70.57 -47.95 7.45
CA VAL A 195 71.37 -49.07 7.93
C VAL A 195 72.44 -48.53 8.85
N THR A 196 72.36 -48.91 10.12
CA THR A 196 73.32 -48.56 11.16
C THR A 196 74.21 -49.74 11.47
N ALA A 197 75.51 -49.55 11.42
CA ALA A 197 76.51 -50.55 11.76
C ALA A 197 77.45 -50.01 12.83
N ASP A 198 77.86 -50.89 13.75
CA ASP A 198 78.82 -50.63 14.83
C ASP A 198 79.85 -51.76 14.80
N ASP A 199 81.13 -51.43 14.93
CA ASP A 199 82.23 -52.37 14.72
C ASP A 199 82.99 -52.60 16.05
N PRO A 200 83.27 -53.85 16.46
CA PRO A 200 84.08 -54.13 17.65
C PRO A 200 85.49 -53.54 17.56
N GLU A 201 86.05 -53.49 16.36
CA GLU A 201 87.32 -52.87 16.04
C GLU A 201 87.08 -51.45 15.45
N PRO A 202 87.96 -50.45 15.67
CA PRO A 202 87.68 -49.05 15.36
C PRO A 202 87.89 -48.70 13.86
N ASP A 203 87.36 -49.52 12.95
CA ASP A 203 87.75 -49.59 11.55
C ASP A 203 86.75 -48.96 10.54
N ALA A 204 87.18 -48.80 9.28
CA ALA A 204 86.54 -47.89 8.33
C ALA A 204 85.42 -48.56 7.50
N LEU A 205 84.20 -48.50 8.02
CA LEU A 205 83.02 -49.14 7.42
C LEU A 205 82.63 -48.61 6.03
N THR A 206 82.69 -49.50 5.04
CA THR A 206 82.23 -49.32 3.67
C THR A 206 80.91 -50.05 3.44
N TYR A 207 79.94 -49.37 2.84
CA TYR A 207 78.61 -49.91 2.57
C TYR A 207 78.44 -50.24 1.08
N THR A 208 78.00 -51.46 0.76
CA THR A 208 77.66 -51.88 -0.61
C THR A 208 76.26 -52.49 -0.67
N THR A 209 75.59 -52.36 -1.82
CA THR A 209 74.19 -52.81 -1.99
C THR A 209 74.05 -53.76 -3.17
N THR A 210 73.43 -54.92 -2.97
CA THR A 210 72.99 -55.74 -4.12
C THR A 210 71.87 -55.05 -4.88
N ARG A 211 71.74 -55.26 -6.18
CA ARG A 211 70.61 -54.70 -6.94
C ARG A 211 69.30 -55.45 -6.61
N PRO A 212 68.22 -54.76 -6.20
CA PRO A 212 66.89 -55.36 -6.08
C PRO A 212 66.30 -55.67 -7.48
N ILE A 213 65.17 -56.39 -7.52
CA ILE A 213 64.65 -56.97 -8.78
C ILE A 213 63.71 -55.99 -9.51
N LEU A 214 62.95 -55.20 -8.77
CA LEU A 214 61.85 -54.38 -9.28
C LEU A 214 62.05 -52.88 -9.05
N GLY A 215 63.17 -52.47 -8.45
CA GLY A 215 63.53 -51.08 -8.17
C GLY A 215 65.01 -50.76 -8.37
N THR A 216 65.44 -49.61 -7.88
CA THR A 216 66.83 -49.20 -7.72
C THR A 216 67.08 -48.77 -6.27
N VAL A 217 68.32 -48.83 -5.82
CA VAL A 217 68.76 -48.24 -4.54
C VAL A 217 69.81 -47.17 -4.85
N ALA A 218 69.63 -45.99 -4.29
CA ALA A 218 70.64 -44.94 -4.25
C ALA A 218 71.12 -44.74 -2.80
N ALA A 219 72.41 -44.50 -2.61
CA ALA A 219 72.92 -44.04 -1.33
C ALA A 219 72.42 -42.61 -1.04
N GLY A 220 72.20 -42.31 0.24
CA GLY A 220 71.85 -40.98 0.73
C GLY A 220 73.08 -40.06 0.82
N VAL A 221 72.89 -38.90 1.44
CA VAL A 221 73.98 -37.93 1.68
C VAL A 221 74.86 -38.37 2.86
N THR A 222 74.29 -39.18 3.77
CA THR A 222 74.96 -39.77 4.93
C THR A 222 75.33 -41.23 4.66
N ALA A 223 76.48 -41.70 5.15
CA ALA A 223 76.79 -43.12 5.16
C ALA A 223 75.71 -43.90 5.94
N GLY A 224 75.29 -45.05 5.42
CA GLY A 224 74.19 -45.85 5.99
C GLY A 224 72.77 -45.42 5.57
N GLU A 225 72.55 -44.20 5.05
CA GLU A 225 71.25 -43.83 4.47
C GLU A 225 71.12 -44.33 3.02
N PHE A 226 69.91 -44.77 2.65
CA PHE A 226 69.57 -45.21 1.30
C PHE A 226 68.14 -44.81 0.93
N THR A 227 67.88 -44.62 -0.36
CA THR A 227 66.53 -44.51 -0.92
C THR A 227 66.30 -45.67 -1.90
N TYR A 228 65.30 -46.49 -1.62
CA TYR A 228 64.77 -47.46 -2.59
C TYR A 228 63.71 -46.77 -3.45
N THR A 229 63.84 -46.87 -4.78
CA THR A 229 62.87 -46.35 -5.73
C THR A 229 62.38 -47.49 -6.62
N PRO A 230 61.13 -47.97 -6.47
CA PRO A 230 60.59 -49.02 -7.33
C PRO A 230 60.42 -48.51 -8.77
N THR A 231 60.74 -49.35 -9.74
CA THR A 231 60.56 -49.03 -11.16
C THR A 231 59.08 -48.88 -11.49
N ARG A 232 58.77 -48.07 -12.52
CA ARG A 232 57.40 -47.94 -13.04
C ARG A 232 56.78 -49.30 -13.40
N PHE A 233 57.59 -50.25 -13.89
CA PHE A 233 57.13 -51.60 -14.20
C PHE A 233 56.82 -52.42 -12.93
N GLY A 234 57.70 -52.39 -11.92
CA GLY A 234 57.44 -53.01 -10.61
C GLY A 234 56.15 -52.50 -9.96
N ARG A 235 55.94 -51.18 -9.96
CA ARG A 235 54.69 -50.55 -9.46
C ARG A 235 53.45 -50.93 -10.27
N ILE A 236 53.56 -51.11 -11.59
CA ILE A 236 52.46 -51.64 -12.42
C ILE A 236 52.14 -53.08 -12.03
N LEU A 237 53.14 -53.95 -11.87
CA LEU A 237 52.92 -55.35 -11.49
C LEU A 237 52.33 -55.50 -10.08
N ALA A 238 52.80 -54.71 -9.10
CA ALA A 238 52.31 -54.72 -7.71
C ALA A 238 50.81 -54.42 -7.58
N ARG A 239 50.22 -53.75 -8.59
CA ARG A 239 48.78 -53.50 -8.71
C ARG A 239 47.99 -54.80 -8.95
N PHE A 240 48.45 -55.64 -9.87
CA PHE A 240 47.74 -56.83 -10.34
C PHE A 240 48.19 -58.15 -9.70
N LEU A 241 49.41 -58.20 -9.14
CA LEU A 241 50.04 -59.41 -8.62
C LEU A 241 50.47 -59.20 -7.15
N PRO A 242 49.70 -59.69 -6.16
CA PRO A 242 50.00 -59.45 -4.74
C PRO A 242 51.40 -59.91 -4.30
N PHE A 243 51.94 -60.95 -4.94
CA PHE A 243 53.26 -61.52 -4.63
C PHE A 243 54.46 -60.68 -5.09
N VAL A 244 54.25 -59.55 -5.79
CA VAL A 244 55.32 -58.57 -6.10
C VAL A 244 55.12 -57.23 -5.40
N ARG A 245 54.31 -57.19 -4.33
CA ARG A 245 54.18 -56.02 -3.44
C ARG A 245 55.36 -55.85 -2.47
N SER A 246 56.42 -56.64 -2.60
CA SER A 246 57.69 -56.40 -1.92
C SER A 246 58.88 -56.68 -2.82
N ASP A 247 59.98 -55.98 -2.55
CA ASP A 247 61.29 -56.18 -3.14
C ASP A 247 62.33 -56.40 -2.03
N ARG A 248 63.52 -56.89 -2.39
CA ARG A 248 64.56 -57.17 -1.42
C ARG A 248 65.95 -56.98 -2.00
N PHE A 249 66.82 -56.41 -1.18
CA PHE A 249 68.26 -56.28 -1.41
C PHE A 249 69.01 -56.59 -0.12
N SER A 250 70.29 -56.92 -0.24
CA SER A 250 71.21 -56.91 0.89
C SER A 250 72.00 -55.61 0.90
N VAL A 251 72.19 -55.04 2.09
CA VAL A 251 73.26 -54.08 2.36
C VAL A 251 74.36 -54.85 3.07
N THR A 252 75.53 -54.91 2.43
CA THR A 252 76.74 -55.53 2.99
C THR A 252 77.61 -54.40 3.51
N VAL A 253 77.91 -54.45 4.81
CA VAL A 253 78.85 -53.54 5.46
C VAL A 253 80.15 -54.33 5.67
N THR A 254 81.25 -53.73 5.26
CA THR A 254 82.60 -54.29 5.27
C THR A 254 83.54 -53.24 5.85
N ASP A 255 84.29 -53.62 6.86
CA ASP A 255 85.41 -52.89 7.45
C ASP A 255 86.57 -52.71 6.44
N SER A 256 87.69 -52.15 6.90
CA SER A 256 88.89 -51.94 6.09
C SER A 256 89.82 -53.16 5.99
N GLN A 257 89.49 -54.26 6.65
CA GLN A 257 90.35 -55.43 6.87
C GLN A 257 89.90 -56.63 6.02
N GLY A 258 88.59 -56.80 5.85
CA GLY A 258 87.97 -57.73 4.93
C GLY A 258 86.79 -58.52 5.49
N ALA A 259 86.45 -58.38 6.78
CA ALA A 259 85.24 -58.98 7.33
C ALA A 259 83.97 -58.27 6.79
N ALA A 260 82.82 -58.93 6.93
CA ALA A 260 81.61 -58.46 6.26
C ALA A 260 80.31 -59.02 6.86
N THR A 261 79.40 -58.14 7.23
CA THR A 261 78.03 -58.49 7.64
C THR A 261 77.02 -58.00 6.61
N SER A 262 76.05 -58.85 6.25
CA SER A 262 75.02 -58.53 5.26
C SER A 262 73.62 -58.56 5.86
N VAL A 263 72.98 -57.40 5.98
CA VAL A 263 71.57 -57.29 6.37
C VAL A 263 70.67 -57.35 5.14
N ARG A 264 69.62 -58.18 5.18
CA ARG A 264 68.60 -58.23 4.12
C ARG A 264 67.52 -57.19 4.40
N VAL A 265 67.49 -56.14 3.59
CA VAL A 265 66.41 -55.15 3.57
C VAL A 265 65.27 -55.70 2.72
N THR A 266 64.04 -55.58 3.23
CA THR A 266 62.81 -55.84 2.47
C THR A 266 62.02 -54.54 2.42
N THR A 267 61.60 -54.11 1.22
CA THR A 267 60.81 -52.89 1.01
C THR A 267 59.44 -53.23 0.43
N THR A 268 58.42 -52.46 0.79
CA THR A 268 57.05 -52.60 0.24
C THR A 268 56.94 -51.79 -1.05
N ILE A 269 56.55 -52.44 -2.15
CA ILE A 269 56.21 -51.75 -3.40
C ILE A 269 54.74 -51.35 -3.34
N VAL A 270 54.48 -50.06 -3.17
CA VAL A 270 53.15 -49.51 -3.45
C VAL A 270 52.85 -49.59 -4.96
N PRO A 271 51.63 -49.99 -5.37
CA PRO A 271 51.19 -49.96 -6.74
C PRO A 271 51.40 -48.59 -7.42
N ILE A 272 51.34 -48.58 -8.76
CA ILE A 272 51.28 -47.31 -9.48
C ILE A 272 49.96 -46.62 -9.15
N ASN A 273 50.08 -45.39 -8.64
CA ASN A 273 49.00 -44.59 -8.10
C ASN A 273 49.04 -43.17 -8.67
N SER A 274 47.89 -42.51 -8.76
CA SER A 274 47.72 -41.11 -9.15
C SER A 274 46.57 -40.53 -8.35
N ALA A 275 46.76 -39.38 -7.69
CA ALA A 275 45.69 -38.78 -6.89
C ALA A 275 44.36 -38.61 -7.68
N PRO A 276 43.19 -38.76 -7.04
CA PRO A 276 41.89 -38.66 -7.70
C PRO A 276 41.71 -37.35 -8.46
N ARG A 277 41.07 -37.35 -9.62
CA ARG A 277 40.80 -36.12 -10.39
C ARG A 277 39.46 -35.50 -9.98
N PRO A 278 39.39 -34.17 -9.79
CA PRO A 278 38.11 -33.48 -9.65
C PRO A 278 37.19 -33.73 -10.85
N GLY A 279 35.93 -34.05 -10.57
CA GLY A 279 34.85 -34.13 -11.53
C GLY A 279 33.87 -32.97 -11.37
N ALA A 280 32.64 -33.15 -11.87
CA ALA A 280 31.60 -32.14 -11.75
C ALA A 280 31.15 -31.94 -10.29
N VAL A 281 31.08 -30.68 -9.87
CA VAL A 281 30.38 -30.26 -8.64
C VAL A 281 28.95 -29.88 -9.01
N THR A 282 27.96 -30.36 -8.24
CA THR A 282 26.54 -29.98 -8.39
C THR A 282 26.09 -29.28 -7.12
N ILE A 283 25.56 -28.06 -7.26
CA ILE A 283 25.17 -27.18 -6.15
C ILE A 283 23.67 -26.87 -6.33
N GLY A 284 22.86 -27.13 -5.30
CA GLY A 284 21.46 -26.75 -5.27
C GLY A 284 21.26 -25.24 -5.07
N SER A 285 20.06 -24.74 -5.35
CA SER A 285 19.67 -23.40 -4.90
C SER A 285 19.62 -23.37 -3.36
N PRO A 286 19.94 -22.23 -2.72
CA PRO A 286 19.70 -22.05 -1.29
C PRO A 286 18.21 -22.21 -0.96
N ASN A 287 17.91 -22.75 0.22
CA ASN A 287 16.57 -22.68 0.79
C ASN A 287 16.20 -21.21 1.07
N SER A 288 15.01 -20.76 0.68
CA SER A 288 14.58 -19.36 0.83
C SER A 288 14.38 -18.92 2.28
N SER A 289 13.99 -19.83 3.17
CA SER A 289 13.77 -19.54 4.60
C SER A 289 15.07 -19.64 5.40
N SER A 290 15.83 -20.74 5.25
CA SER A 290 17.01 -21.01 6.09
C SER A 290 18.36 -20.67 5.44
N GLY A 291 18.40 -20.35 4.14
CA GLY A 291 19.64 -20.12 3.39
C GLY A 291 20.49 -21.37 3.14
N ILE A 292 20.11 -22.54 3.67
CA ILE A 292 20.89 -23.79 3.58
C ILE A 292 21.04 -24.23 2.12
N VAL A 293 22.26 -24.59 1.73
CA VAL A 293 22.62 -25.12 0.40
C VAL A 293 23.04 -26.59 0.55
N THR A 294 22.56 -27.45 -0.34
CA THR A 294 23.05 -28.83 -0.45
C THR A 294 23.68 -29.08 -1.83
N GLY A 295 24.56 -30.08 -1.92
CA GLY A 295 25.20 -30.43 -3.18
C GLY A 295 26.04 -31.70 -3.12
N THR A 296 26.73 -31.97 -4.22
CA THR A 296 27.67 -33.08 -4.36
C THR A 296 28.94 -32.63 -5.07
N ALA A 297 30.10 -32.99 -4.53
CA ALA A 297 31.33 -33.03 -5.29
C ALA A 297 31.51 -34.44 -5.87
N LYS A 298 32.13 -34.56 -7.04
CA LYS A 298 32.51 -35.84 -7.63
C LYS A 298 33.99 -35.85 -7.95
N ALA A 299 34.60 -37.02 -7.89
CA ALA A 299 35.95 -37.30 -8.35
C ALA A 299 35.98 -38.64 -9.10
N THR A 300 37.00 -38.85 -9.92
CA THR A 300 37.30 -40.14 -10.55
C THR A 300 38.79 -40.43 -10.48
N ASP A 301 39.13 -41.69 -10.22
CA ASP A 301 40.52 -42.10 -10.12
C ASP A 301 41.12 -42.50 -11.48
N PRO A 302 42.31 -41.98 -11.88
CA PRO A 302 42.94 -42.34 -13.16
C PRO A 302 43.43 -43.79 -13.27
N ASN A 303 43.68 -44.44 -12.13
CA ASN A 303 44.15 -45.81 -12.02
C ASN A 303 43.01 -46.80 -11.70
N TRP A 304 41.77 -46.32 -11.56
CA TRP A 304 40.58 -47.04 -11.12
C TRP A 304 40.63 -47.50 -9.65
N ASP A 305 41.37 -46.79 -8.81
CA ASP A 305 41.37 -47.00 -7.36
C ASP A 305 40.06 -46.57 -6.70
N ARG A 306 39.82 -47.16 -5.52
CA ARG A 306 38.67 -46.80 -4.68
C ARG A 306 38.92 -45.43 -4.06
N ILE A 307 37.98 -44.51 -4.25
CA ILE A 307 38.04 -43.18 -3.66
C ILE A 307 37.24 -43.09 -2.36
N HIS A 308 37.72 -42.25 -1.44
CA HIS A 308 37.14 -41.99 -0.12
C HIS A 308 37.03 -40.48 0.10
N TYR A 309 35.82 -39.95 0.24
CA TYR A 309 35.64 -38.54 0.63
C TYR A 309 35.88 -38.43 2.15
N LEU A 310 36.70 -37.47 2.56
CA LEU A 310 36.94 -37.22 3.96
C LEU A 310 35.71 -36.53 4.55
N ALA A 311 34.98 -37.24 5.40
CA ALA A 311 33.84 -36.68 6.12
C ALA A 311 34.37 -35.68 7.17
N ALA A 312 33.87 -34.46 7.13
CA ALA A 312 34.35 -33.36 7.96
C ALA A 312 33.24 -32.32 8.15
N THR A 313 33.26 -31.63 9.29
CA THR A 313 32.55 -30.37 9.49
C THR A 313 33.59 -29.28 9.71
N ALA A 314 33.44 -28.15 9.02
CA ALA A 314 34.35 -27.02 9.10
C ALA A 314 33.58 -25.70 9.00
N GLU A 315 34.04 -24.72 9.78
CA GLU A 315 33.62 -23.33 9.62
C GLU A 315 34.24 -22.73 8.35
N THR A 316 33.57 -21.73 7.79
CA THR A 316 33.92 -21.02 6.55
C THR A 316 33.84 -19.51 6.80
N THR A 317 33.98 -18.66 5.78
CA THR A 317 33.97 -17.20 5.97
C THR A 317 32.61 -16.70 6.45
N HIS A 318 31.54 -17.36 5.98
CA HIS A 318 30.16 -16.88 6.07
C HIS A 318 29.19 -17.92 6.65
N GLY A 319 29.64 -19.14 6.92
CA GLY A 319 28.80 -20.23 7.44
C GLY A 319 29.62 -21.41 7.95
N SER A 320 28.99 -22.58 7.99
CA SER A 320 29.68 -23.87 8.18
C SER A 320 29.28 -24.87 7.11
N VAL A 321 30.16 -25.85 6.84
CA VAL A 321 29.91 -26.93 5.89
C VAL A 321 30.13 -28.29 6.55
N THR A 322 29.20 -29.21 6.34
CA THR A 322 29.35 -30.64 6.67
C THR A 322 29.41 -31.46 5.39
N VAL A 323 30.54 -32.12 5.17
CA VAL A 323 30.83 -33.04 4.07
C VAL A 323 30.65 -34.48 4.57
N ARG A 324 29.97 -35.32 3.78
CA ARG A 324 29.75 -36.74 4.07
C ARG A 324 30.67 -37.62 3.21
N SER A 325 30.91 -38.85 3.66
CA SER A 325 31.82 -39.83 3.03
C SER A 325 31.43 -40.28 1.61
N ASN A 326 30.27 -39.87 1.11
CA ASN A 326 29.79 -40.08 -0.27
C ASN A 326 29.96 -38.86 -1.18
N GLY A 327 30.62 -37.78 -0.72
CA GLY A 327 30.80 -36.55 -1.48
C GLY A 327 29.60 -35.59 -1.47
N THR A 328 28.49 -35.93 -0.79
CA THR A 328 27.42 -34.96 -0.51
C THR A 328 27.87 -33.96 0.55
N PHE A 329 27.44 -32.71 0.42
CA PHE A 329 27.69 -31.67 1.41
C PHE A 329 26.40 -30.90 1.75
N THR A 330 26.42 -30.29 2.94
CA THR A 330 25.40 -29.36 3.42
C THR A 330 26.11 -28.14 3.97
N TYR A 331 25.87 -26.97 3.38
CA TYR A 331 26.38 -25.67 3.82
C TYR A 331 25.26 -24.86 4.46
N THR A 332 25.54 -24.27 5.62
CA THR A 332 24.62 -23.46 6.41
C THR A 332 25.23 -22.07 6.60
N PRO A 333 24.73 -21.02 5.94
CA PRO A 333 25.21 -19.66 6.17
C PRO A 333 24.79 -19.16 7.57
N THR A 334 25.61 -18.31 8.16
CA THR A 334 25.26 -17.53 9.37
C THR A 334 24.19 -16.48 9.04
N ALA A 335 23.36 -16.11 10.03
CA ALA A 335 22.39 -15.03 9.89
C ALA A 335 23.09 -13.72 9.45
N ALA A 336 24.17 -13.33 10.12
CA ALA A 336 24.94 -12.13 9.79
C ALA A 336 25.50 -12.11 8.35
N ALA A 337 25.83 -13.26 7.76
CA ALA A 337 26.24 -13.30 6.35
C ALA A 337 25.04 -13.21 5.38
N ARG A 338 23.88 -13.76 5.75
CA ARG A 338 22.63 -13.55 4.99
C ARG A 338 22.18 -12.09 5.04
N HIS A 339 22.39 -11.41 6.17
CA HIS A 339 22.12 -9.98 6.32
C HIS A 339 23.03 -9.14 5.42
N ARG A 340 24.36 -9.31 5.52
CA ARG A 340 25.30 -8.64 4.61
C ARG A 340 25.04 -8.93 3.13
N ALA A 341 24.50 -10.10 2.78
CA ALA A 341 24.10 -10.41 1.40
C ALA A 341 22.87 -9.62 0.90
N ALA A 342 22.04 -9.09 1.81
CA ALA A 342 20.84 -8.31 1.51
C ALA A 342 21.13 -6.83 1.21
N ALA A 343 22.22 -6.26 1.77
CA ALA A 343 22.58 -4.86 1.58
C ALA A 343 22.50 -4.44 0.10
N VAL A 344 21.88 -3.28 -0.17
CA VAL A 344 21.69 -2.76 -1.53
C VAL A 344 23.03 -2.63 -2.26
N ALA A 345 24.08 -2.22 -1.53
CA ALA A 345 25.45 -2.08 -2.04
C ALA A 345 26.31 -3.36 -2.01
N ALA A 346 25.79 -4.50 -1.53
CA ALA A 346 26.60 -5.72 -1.38
C ALA A 346 27.20 -6.22 -2.71
N GLY A 347 28.36 -6.87 -2.63
CA GLY A 347 29.11 -7.37 -3.77
C GLY A 347 28.83 -8.84 -4.11
N THR A 348 29.73 -9.44 -4.90
CA THR A 348 29.78 -10.90 -5.11
C THR A 348 30.35 -11.61 -3.88
N ALA A 349 31.25 -10.96 -3.14
CA ALA A 349 31.88 -11.51 -1.95
C ALA A 349 30.85 -11.80 -0.85
N ASP A 350 29.99 -10.85 -0.53
CA ASP A 350 28.97 -10.98 0.52
C ASP A 350 27.88 -12.00 0.16
N ARG A 351 27.62 -12.17 -1.14
CA ARG A 351 26.60 -13.10 -1.67
C ARG A 351 27.14 -14.49 -2.02
N THR A 352 28.39 -14.81 -1.67
CA THR A 352 28.98 -16.14 -1.86
C THR A 352 29.87 -16.58 -0.69
N ASP A 353 30.18 -17.88 -0.62
CA ASP A 353 31.29 -18.39 0.20
C ASP A 353 31.96 -19.57 -0.53
N THR A 354 33.18 -19.93 -0.14
CA THR A 354 33.96 -21.00 -0.78
C THR A 354 34.66 -21.90 0.24
N PHE A 355 34.53 -23.21 0.04
CA PHE A 355 35.20 -24.24 0.84
C PHE A 355 35.79 -25.33 -0.07
N THR A 356 36.52 -26.28 0.52
CA THR A 356 37.10 -27.42 -0.21
C THR A 356 36.54 -28.76 0.27
N VAL A 357 36.10 -29.61 -0.67
CA VAL A 357 35.84 -31.04 -0.41
C VAL A 357 37.12 -31.82 -0.67
N THR A 358 37.61 -32.57 0.32
CA THR A 358 38.83 -33.39 0.18
C THR A 358 38.47 -34.85 -0.08
N VAL A 359 39.15 -35.45 -1.05
CA VAL A 359 39.01 -36.86 -1.43
C VAL A 359 40.39 -37.54 -1.46
N SER A 360 40.47 -38.79 -1.02
CA SER A 360 41.65 -39.64 -1.11
C SER A 360 41.41 -40.86 -2.01
N ASP A 361 42.49 -41.47 -2.49
CA ASP A 361 42.48 -42.85 -3.01
C ASP A 361 42.76 -43.88 -1.87
N GLU A 362 42.74 -45.18 -2.21
CA GLU A 362 43.01 -46.31 -1.31
C GLU A 362 44.50 -46.39 -0.87
N PHE A 363 45.39 -45.64 -1.52
CA PHE A 363 46.82 -45.55 -1.19
C PHE A 363 47.20 -44.25 -0.46
N GLY A 364 46.23 -43.36 -0.20
CA GLY A 364 46.38 -42.16 0.62
C GLY A 364 46.81 -40.89 -0.10
N ALA A 365 46.83 -40.83 -1.45
CA ALA A 365 47.06 -39.54 -2.11
C ALA A 365 45.78 -38.69 -2.15
N LEU A 366 45.93 -37.37 -2.03
CA LEU A 366 44.85 -36.42 -1.75
C LEU A 366 44.58 -35.46 -2.91
N THR A 367 43.30 -35.09 -3.05
CA THR A 367 42.82 -34.02 -3.94
C THR A 367 41.81 -33.14 -3.22
N HIS A 368 41.92 -31.83 -3.43
CA HIS A 368 40.98 -30.83 -2.91
C HIS A 368 40.14 -30.26 -4.05
N ILE A 369 38.81 -30.28 -3.87
CA ILE A 369 37.83 -29.80 -4.85
C ILE A 369 37.24 -28.49 -4.31
N PRO A 370 37.50 -27.32 -4.91
CA PRO A 370 36.89 -26.07 -4.49
C PRO A 370 35.39 -26.05 -4.83
N VAL A 371 34.59 -25.55 -3.91
CA VAL A 371 33.13 -25.42 -4.03
C VAL A 371 32.73 -24.03 -3.58
N THR A 372 32.20 -23.22 -4.52
CA THR A 372 31.65 -21.90 -4.23
C THR A 372 30.13 -21.98 -4.21
N VAL A 373 29.52 -21.56 -3.09
CA VAL A 373 28.07 -21.53 -2.88
C VAL A 373 27.55 -20.10 -2.93
N ARG A 374 26.27 -19.93 -3.31
CA ARG A 374 25.57 -18.64 -3.17
C ARG A 374 24.93 -18.56 -1.79
N ILE A 375 24.93 -17.37 -1.20
CA ILE A 375 24.21 -17.04 0.02
C ILE A 375 22.87 -16.41 -0.40
N ALA A 376 21.76 -16.90 0.13
CA ALA A 376 20.48 -16.22 -0.03
C ALA A 376 20.36 -15.09 1.00
N PRO A 377 20.03 -13.86 0.59
CA PRO A 377 19.84 -12.76 1.52
C PRO A 377 18.74 -13.04 2.56
N THR A 378 18.77 -12.29 3.64
CA THR A 378 17.69 -12.15 4.61
C THR A 378 17.78 -10.74 5.19
N ASN A 379 16.66 -10.11 5.45
CA ASN A 379 16.56 -8.80 6.10
C ASN A 379 15.12 -8.69 6.67
N THR A 380 14.95 -7.99 7.79
CA THR A 380 13.67 -7.78 8.47
C THR A 380 13.34 -6.29 8.43
N ALA A 381 12.46 -5.88 7.50
CA ALA A 381 12.16 -4.46 7.28
C ALA A 381 11.78 -3.70 8.57
N PRO A 382 12.18 -2.42 8.70
CA PRO A 382 12.05 -1.66 9.92
C PRO A 382 10.59 -1.36 10.29
N THR A 383 10.40 -0.97 11.54
CA THR A 383 9.11 -0.51 12.09
C THR A 383 9.25 0.93 12.59
N GLY A 384 8.15 1.61 12.88
CA GLY A 384 8.25 2.96 13.44
C GLY A 384 6.91 3.64 13.74
N THR A 385 7.02 4.83 14.34
CA THR A 385 5.89 5.71 14.72
C THR A 385 6.29 7.17 14.59
N ALA A 386 5.35 8.05 14.26
CA ALA A 386 5.56 9.50 14.32
C ALA A 386 5.17 10.04 15.70
N ASP A 387 6.01 10.90 16.26
CA ASP A 387 5.69 11.82 17.35
C ASP A 387 5.62 13.24 16.77
N VAL A 388 4.58 13.99 17.14
CA VAL A 388 4.22 15.25 16.47
C VAL A 388 3.87 16.30 17.52
N GLU A 389 4.57 17.42 17.49
CA GLU A 389 4.37 18.51 18.43
C GLU A 389 3.15 19.39 18.05
N GLY A 390 2.73 20.27 18.96
CA GLY A 390 1.73 21.28 18.62
C GLY A 390 2.32 22.36 17.69
N PRO A 391 1.50 23.01 16.84
CA PRO A 391 1.96 24.14 16.00
C PRO A 391 2.46 25.30 16.87
N ASP A 392 3.56 25.94 16.44
CA ASP A 392 4.10 27.12 17.12
C ASP A 392 3.08 28.27 17.16
N PRO A 393 2.86 28.92 18.32
CA PRO A 393 1.87 30.01 18.44
C PRO A 393 2.18 31.28 17.64
N GLY A 394 3.41 31.47 17.15
CA GLY A 394 3.84 32.62 16.36
C GLY A 394 3.67 32.41 14.86
N ASP A 395 4.33 31.41 14.29
CA ASP A 395 4.36 31.17 12.83
C ASP A 395 3.52 29.96 12.36
N GLY A 396 3.07 29.10 13.28
CA GLY A 396 2.26 27.92 12.97
C GLY A 396 3.05 26.74 12.41
N VAL A 397 4.38 26.77 12.44
CA VAL A 397 5.22 25.61 12.07
C VAL A 397 4.95 24.46 13.04
N VAL A 398 4.84 23.24 12.50
CA VAL A 398 4.73 22.00 13.27
C VAL A 398 6.03 21.22 13.14
N THR A 399 6.64 20.88 14.27
CA THR A 399 7.83 20.02 14.37
C THR A 399 7.47 18.63 14.90
N GLY A 400 8.40 17.68 14.73
CA GLY A 400 8.24 16.33 15.26
C GLY A 400 9.37 15.40 14.83
N THR A 401 9.23 14.12 15.18
CA THR A 401 10.20 13.07 14.82
C THR A 401 9.49 11.80 14.40
N VAL A 402 10.04 11.10 13.41
CA VAL A 402 9.65 9.73 13.06
C VAL A 402 10.68 8.79 13.66
N LEU A 403 10.26 8.05 14.68
CA LEU A 403 11.11 7.11 15.39
C LEU A 403 11.02 5.74 14.71
N GLY A 404 12.12 5.31 14.11
CA GLY A 404 12.28 3.97 13.53
C GLY A 404 12.95 2.98 14.50
N PHE A 405 12.61 1.70 14.37
CA PHE A 405 13.30 0.58 14.99
C PHE A 405 13.53 -0.54 13.98
N ASP A 406 14.79 -0.95 13.84
CA ASP A 406 15.21 -2.03 12.97
C ASP A 406 15.49 -3.33 13.77
N PRO A 407 14.88 -4.49 13.43
CA PRO A 407 15.11 -5.74 14.13
C PRO A 407 16.47 -6.41 13.91
N ASP A 408 17.13 -6.18 12.78
CA ASP A 408 18.46 -6.75 12.47
C ASP A 408 19.61 -5.81 12.92
N GLY A 409 19.29 -4.53 13.18
CA GLY A 409 20.14 -3.53 13.84
C GLY A 409 20.75 -2.48 12.90
N ASP A 410 20.13 -2.26 11.73
CA ASP A 410 20.67 -1.38 10.70
C ASP A 410 20.58 0.12 10.98
N THR A 411 21.39 0.89 10.25
CA THR A 411 21.34 2.36 10.28
C THR A 411 20.21 2.86 9.39
N LEU A 412 19.15 3.35 10.03
CA LEU A 412 17.98 3.86 9.34
C LEU A 412 18.21 5.24 8.71
N THR A 413 17.60 5.45 7.55
CA THR A 413 17.52 6.75 6.86
C THR A 413 16.06 7.12 6.61
N TYR A 414 15.77 8.42 6.58
CA TYR A 414 14.40 8.95 6.55
C TYR A 414 14.21 9.89 5.36
N SER A 415 13.07 9.79 4.68
CA SER A 415 12.75 10.62 3.52
C SER A 415 11.24 10.88 3.43
N GLY A 416 10.84 11.98 2.80
CA GLY A 416 9.43 12.33 2.62
C GLY A 416 9.21 13.29 1.44
N PRO A 417 7.97 13.75 1.21
CA PRO A 417 7.70 14.81 0.26
C PRO A 417 8.30 16.14 0.74
N THR A 418 8.56 17.07 -0.17
CA THR A 418 9.03 18.43 0.16
C THR A 418 7.88 19.45 0.34
N ALA A 419 6.64 19.06 0.00
CA ALA A 419 5.44 19.86 0.15
C ALA A 419 4.18 18.98 0.10
N THR A 420 3.09 19.55 0.59
CA THR A 420 1.71 19.06 0.42
C THR A 420 0.90 20.06 -0.40
N LEU A 421 -0.44 19.94 -0.42
CA LEU A 421 -1.32 20.98 -0.97
C LEU A 421 -1.47 22.19 -0.02
N LYS A 422 -1.11 22.06 1.26
CA LYS A 422 -1.35 23.06 2.30
C LYS A 422 -0.09 23.70 2.87
N GLY A 423 1.09 23.07 2.73
CA GLY A 423 2.34 23.59 3.28
C GLY A 423 3.59 22.96 2.69
N THR A 424 4.76 23.42 3.14
CA THR A 424 6.06 22.79 2.84
C THR A 424 6.44 21.80 3.93
N VAL A 425 7.19 20.76 3.55
CA VAL A 425 7.69 19.72 4.45
C VAL A 425 9.20 19.62 4.30
N VAL A 426 9.92 19.53 5.42
CA VAL A 426 11.34 19.19 5.46
C VAL A 426 11.48 17.96 6.36
N VAL A 427 12.09 16.90 5.83
CA VAL A 427 12.49 15.70 6.59
C VAL A 427 14.01 15.64 6.60
N HIS A 428 14.59 15.32 7.75
CA HIS A 428 16.03 15.21 7.96
C HIS A 428 16.46 13.74 8.09
N ASP A 429 17.75 13.46 7.84
CA ASP A 429 18.32 12.11 7.84
C ASP A 429 18.24 11.41 9.22
N ASP A 430 17.97 12.15 10.30
CA ASP A 430 17.77 11.63 11.67
C ASP A 430 16.31 11.33 12.03
N GLY A 431 15.38 11.53 11.08
CA GLY A 431 13.94 11.32 11.27
C GLY A 431 13.21 12.54 11.85
N SER A 432 13.90 13.61 12.22
CA SER A 432 13.25 14.88 12.57
C SER A 432 12.61 15.53 11.34
N PHE A 433 11.52 16.28 11.54
CA PHE A 433 10.84 17.00 10.47
C PHE A 433 10.31 18.35 10.93
N SER A 434 10.05 19.23 9.95
CA SER A 434 9.21 20.41 10.12
C SER A 434 8.21 20.53 8.97
N TYR A 435 7.01 21.02 9.29
CA TYR A 435 5.94 21.36 8.36
C TYR A 435 5.56 22.82 8.53
N THR A 436 5.59 23.60 7.45
CA THR A 436 5.18 25.01 7.45
C THR A 436 3.87 25.14 6.67
N PRO A 437 2.71 25.37 7.32
CA PRO A 437 1.46 25.63 6.62
C PRO A 437 1.53 26.97 5.87
N SER A 438 0.97 26.99 4.66
CA SER A 438 0.84 28.20 3.85
C SER A 438 -0.17 29.18 4.43
N ASP A 439 -0.02 30.48 4.11
CA ASP A 439 -0.94 31.53 4.53
C ASP A 439 -2.40 31.23 4.13
N THR A 440 -2.62 30.66 2.92
CA THR A 440 -3.94 30.22 2.46
C THR A 440 -4.53 29.11 3.34
N ALA A 441 -3.73 28.13 3.75
CA ALA A 441 -4.19 27.08 4.66
C ALA A 441 -4.45 27.62 6.07
N ARG A 442 -3.60 28.51 6.59
CA ARG A 442 -3.82 29.20 7.88
C ARG A 442 -5.05 30.13 7.86
N TYR A 443 -5.37 30.73 6.71
CA TYR A 443 -6.57 31.53 6.49
C TYR A 443 -7.83 30.65 6.50
N HIS A 444 -7.82 29.51 5.80
CA HIS A 444 -8.93 28.56 5.85
C HIS A 444 -9.12 27.95 7.24
N ALA A 445 -8.04 27.62 7.97
CA ALA A 445 -8.08 27.20 9.36
C ALA A 445 -8.65 28.27 10.32
N ALA A 446 -8.53 29.57 9.97
CA ALA A 446 -9.06 30.69 10.74
C ALA A 446 -10.55 30.99 10.49
N HIS A 447 -11.19 30.31 9.52
CA HIS A 447 -12.59 30.58 9.19
C HIS A 447 -13.53 30.02 10.28
N PRO A 448 -14.60 30.71 10.71
CA PRO A 448 -15.50 30.16 11.76
C PRO A 448 -16.22 28.86 11.35
N GLN A 449 -16.39 28.64 10.05
CA GLN A 449 -16.90 27.39 9.47
C GLN A 449 -15.80 26.36 9.15
N ALA A 450 -14.55 26.59 9.59
CA ALA A 450 -13.44 25.68 9.31
C ALA A 450 -13.73 24.27 9.80
N LEU A 451 -13.40 23.28 8.97
CA LEU A 451 -13.60 21.86 9.23
C LEU A 451 -12.31 21.19 9.71
N SER A 452 -12.41 19.91 10.05
CA SER A 452 -11.26 19.01 10.29
C SER A 452 -10.24 19.05 9.16
N TYR A 453 -10.70 19.11 7.90
CA TYR A 453 -9.84 19.31 6.73
C TYR A 453 -9.14 20.68 6.76
N ASP A 454 -9.87 21.77 7.00
CA ASP A 454 -9.29 23.13 6.98
C ASP A 454 -8.22 23.33 8.08
N THR A 455 -8.34 22.59 9.19
CA THR A 455 -7.51 22.71 10.40
C THR A 455 -6.43 21.62 10.54
N SER A 456 -6.24 20.75 9.55
CA SER A 456 -5.20 19.71 9.59
C SER A 456 -4.58 19.40 8.23
N ASP A 457 -3.43 18.72 8.21
CA ASP A 457 -2.84 18.15 7.00
C ASP A 457 -2.17 16.81 7.28
N SER A 458 -1.78 16.06 6.25
CA SER A 458 -0.99 14.84 6.42
C SER A 458 -0.02 14.57 5.28
N PHE A 459 1.09 13.93 5.62
CA PHE A 459 2.10 13.44 4.69
C PHE A 459 2.61 12.07 5.14
N ARG A 460 3.63 11.54 4.46
CA ARG A 460 4.23 10.25 4.81
C ARG A 460 5.75 10.33 4.78
N VAL A 461 6.38 9.67 5.74
CA VAL A 461 7.84 9.52 5.83
C VAL A 461 8.18 8.06 5.61
N THR A 462 9.10 7.79 4.68
CA THR A 462 9.65 6.46 4.43
C THR A 462 10.95 6.30 5.20
N VAL A 463 11.04 5.18 5.91
CA VAL A 463 12.19 4.68 6.65
C VAL A 463 12.83 3.55 5.84
N ASP A 464 14.13 3.64 5.57
CA ASP A 464 14.93 2.70 4.76
C ASP A 464 16.14 2.21 5.55
N ASP A 465 16.35 0.88 5.56
CA ASP A 465 17.43 0.15 6.25
C ASP A 465 18.71 -0.05 5.42
N GLY A 466 18.71 0.33 4.14
CA GLY A 466 19.82 0.10 3.21
C GLY A 466 20.04 -1.37 2.80
N HIS A 467 19.19 -2.28 3.28
CA HIS A 467 19.12 -3.72 3.03
C HIS A 467 17.82 -4.13 2.32
N GLY A 468 17.04 -3.14 1.87
CA GLY A 468 15.86 -3.29 1.01
C GLY A 468 14.54 -3.45 1.74
N GLY A 469 14.50 -3.25 3.06
CA GLY A 469 13.28 -3.09 3.82
C GLY A 469 12.87 -1.62 3.88
N LEU A 470 11.59 -1.36 3.59
CA LEU A 470 11.02 -0.03 3.53
C LEU A 470 9.72 0.00 4.33
N THR A 471 9.58 0.98 5.23
CA THR A 471 8.35 1.21 5.99
C THR A 471 7.93 2.67 5.90
N THR A 472 6.65 2.91 5.60
CA THR A 472 6.12 4.26 5.35
C THR A 472 5.15 4.68 6.45
N ILE A 473 5.62 5.56 7.33
CA ILE A 473 4.89 6.10 8.48
C ILE A 473 4.01 7.29 8.03
N PRO A 474 2.69 7.30 8.32
CA PRO A 474 1.86 8.49 8.13
C PRO A 474 2.16 9.51 9.24
N VAL A 475 2.24 10.79 8.86
CA VAL A 475 2.36 11.92 9.77
C VAL A 475 1.14 12.82 9.57
N SER A 476 0.42 13.14 10.64
CA SER A 476 -0.70 14.08 10.63
C SER A 476 -0.37 15.29 11.48
N VAL A 477 -0.61 16.49 10.96
CA VAL A 477 -0.24 17.78 11.58
C VAL A 477 -1.46 18.68 11.73
N VAL A 478 -1.49 19.49 12.79
CA VAL A 478 -2.57 20.47 13.05
C VAL A 478 -2.16 21.83 12.50
N ILE A 479 -3.03 22.48 11.74
CA ILE A 479 -2.80 23.83 11.21
C ILE A 479 -3.39 24.85 12.20
N SER A 480 -2.53 25.68 12.80
CA SER A 480 -3.01 26.81 13.58
C SER A 480 -3.55 27.94 12.68
N PRO A 481 -4.69 28.56 13.04
CA PRO A 481 -5.18 29.78 12.42
C PRO A 481 -4.09 30.85 12.22
N GLY A 482 -4.25 31.68 11.19
CA GLY A 482 -3.45 32.89 11.02
C GLY A 482 -3.61 33.86 12.20
N ALA A 483 -2.56 34.64 12.48
CA ALA A 483 -2.64 35.73 13.47
C ALA A 483 -3.62 36.83 13.02
N GLU A 484 -3.84 36.98 11.71
CA GLU A 484 -5.03 37.59 11.15
C GLU A 484 -6.24 36.65 11.31
N ALA A 485 -6.67 36.46 12.54
CA ALA A 485 -7.92 35.77 12.85
C ALA A 485 -9.07 36.57 12.23
N VAL A 486 -9.72 36.00 11.20
CA VAL A 486 -10.81 36.63 10.48
C VAL A 486 -11.94 36.93 11.47
N ALA A 487 -12.19 38.22 11.72
CA ALA A 487 -13.36 38.63 12.49
C ALA A 487 -14.60 38.04 11.83
N VAL A 488 -15.48 37.40 12.62
CA VAL A 488 -16.62 36.58 12.14
C VAL A 488 -17.26 37.25 10.92
N PRO A 489 -17.21 36.60 9.74
CA PRO A 489 -17.52 37.28 8.49
C PRO A 489 -18.96 37.78 8.54
N PRO A 490 -19.24 39.01 8.06
CA PRO A 490 -20.55 39.61 8.17
C PRO A 490 -21.58 38.76 7.43
N LEU A 491 -22.81 38.72 7.96
CA LEU A 491 -23.89 37.95 7.32
C LEU A 491 -24.12 38.42 5.89
N SER A 492 -24.30 37.47 4.98
CA SER A 492 -24.53 37.71 3.56
C SER A 492 -25.75 38.62 3.36
N THR A 493 -25.58 39.70 2.59
CA THR A 493 -26.69 40.57 2.21
C THR A 493 -27.09 40.35 0.77
N PHE A 494 -28.38 40.13 0.51
CA PHE A 494 -28.97 40.18 -0.83
C PHE A 494 -29.60 41.56 -1.05
N CYS A 495 -29.16 42.30 -2.08
CA CYS A 495 -29.54 43.70 -2.33
C CYS A 495 -29.49 44.60 -1.07
N GLY A 496 -28.48 44.41 -0.21
CA GLY A 496 -28.27 45.16 1.03
C GLY A 496 -29.06 44.67 2.26
N CYS A 497 -29.96 43.71 2.10
CA CYS A 497 -30.73 43.11 3.20
C CYS A 497 -30.11 41.79 3.68
N ILE A 498 -29.96 41.62 4.99
CA ILE A 498 -29.65 40.30 5.57
C ILE A 498 -30.85 39.38 5.33
N LEU A 499 -30.60 38.19 4.78
CA LEU A 499 -31.63 37.17 4.59
C LEU A 499 -31.78 36.32 5.86
N MET A 500 -32.79 36.63 6.67
CA MET A 500 -33.08 36.07 7.99
C MET A 500 -32.04 36.40 9.08
N PRO A 501 -32.47 36.79 10.31
CA PRO A 501 -31.58 37.07 11.43
C PRO A 501 -30.64 35.92 11.84
N ALA A 502 -29.56 36.28 12.54
CA ALA A 502 -28.54 35.35 13.03
C ALA A 502 -29.10 34.27 13.98
N ASP A 503 -30.13 34.61 14.76
CA ASP A 503 -30.83 33.74 15.70
C ASP A 503 -31.91 32.85 15.04
N THR A 504 -31.72 32.46 13.77
CA THR A 504 -32.67 31.60 13.03
C THR A 504 -32.05 30.29 12.56
N ILE A 505 -32.91 29.30 12.31
CA ILE A 505 -32.52 28.02 11.70
C ILE A 505 -31.76 28.17 10.38
N PHE A 506 -32.08 29.20 9.59
CA PHE A 506 -31.43 29.49 8.33
C PHE A 506 -29.95 29.87 8.49
N ARG A 507 -29.51 30.24 9.71
CA ARG A 507 -28.14 30.64 10.05
C ARG A 507 -27.47 29.69 11.05
N ALA A 508 -28.17 28.65 11.50
CA ALA A 508 -27.73 27.74 12.56
C ALA A 508 -26.49 26.93 12.16
N ASP A 509 -25.51 26.84 13.05
CA ASP A 509 -24.47 25.81 12.95
C ASP A 509 -25.05 24.49 13.46
N LEU A 510 -25.11 23.49 12.58
CA LEU A 510 -25.69 22.19 12.86
C LEU A 510 -24.62 21.13 13.11
N ARG A 511 -23.31 21.45 13.08
CA ARG A 511 -22.22 20.45 13.13
C ARG A 511 -22.29 19.49 14.33
N ASP A 512 -22.66 20.00 15.50
CA ASP A 512 -22.71 19.23 16.75
C ASP A 512 -24.07 18.55 17.01
N LEU A 513 -25.05 18.70 16.12
CA LEU A 513 -26.35 18.03 16.28
C LEU A 513 -26.23 16.50 16.10
N PRO A 514 -27.01 15.71 16.87
CA PRO A 514 -27.09 14.26 16.66
C PRO A 514 -27.81 13.93 15.36
N ALA A 515 -27.37 12.85 14.71
CA ALA A 515 -28.14 12.23 13.63
C ALA A 515 -29.42 11.59 14.17
N MET A 516 -30.51 11.69 13.42
CA MET A 516 -31.81 11.11 13.76
C MET A 516 -31.78 9.57 13.63
N PRO A 517 -32.52 8.82 14.49
CA PRO A 517 -32.67 7.37 14.35
C PRO A 517 -33.17 6.90 12.97
N GLU A 518 -34.01 7.72 12.32
CA GLU A 518 -34.61 7.46 11.02
C GLU A 518 -33.63 7.69 9.86
N SER A 519 -32.49 8.36 10.11
CA SER A 519 -31.54 8.86 9.11
C SER A 519 -31.14 7.80 8.07
N GLU A 520 -30.64 6.62 8.50
CA GLU A 520 -30.21 5.57 7.56
C GLU A 520 -31.36 5.08 6.66
N THR A 521 -32.58 5.05 7.19
CA THR A 521 -33.77 4.65 6.44
C THR A 521 -34.22 5.71 5.45
N TRP A 522 -34.21 6.99 5.82
CA TRP A 522 -34.52 8.09 4.91
C TRP A 522 -33.47 8.23 3.79
N ILE A 523 -32.18 8.07 4.10
CA ILE A 523 -31.10 7.99 3.10
C ILE A 523 -31.29 6.80 2.15
N ARG A 524 -31.82 5.66 2.64
CA ARG A 524 -32.17 4.49 1.80
C ARG A 524 -33.42 4.73 0.95
N LEU A 525 -34.43 5.45 1.44
CA LEU A 525 -35.56 5.91 0.62
C LEU A 525 -35.07 6.79 -0.55
N LEU A 526 -34.16 7.74 -0.28
CA LEU A 526 -33.51 8.56 -1.30
C LEU A 526 -32.57 7.79 -2.25
N GLY A 527 -32.27 6.51 -1.99
CA GLY A 527 -31.43 5.69 -2.87
C GLY A 527 -29.94 5.76 -2.62
N GLY A 528 -29.52 6.08 -1.39
CA GLY A 528 -28.11 5.99 -0.99
C GLY A 528 -27.50 4.59 -1.14
N ASP A 529 -28.32 3.54 -1.15
CA ASP A 529 -27.95 2.16 -1.48
C ASP A 529 -27.97 1.85 -2.99
N ARG A 530 -28.68 2.66 -3.78
CA ARG A 530 -28.84 2.55 -5.24
C ARG A 530 -27.86 3.43 -6.03
N GLY A 531 -26.96 4.14 -5.34
CA GLY A 531 -25.99 5.06 -5.94
C GLY A 531 -26.57 6.43 -6.29
N ALA A 532 -27.66 6.84 -5.65
CA ALA A 532 -28.27 8.16 -5.85
C ALA A 532 -27.36 9.29 -5.33
N THR A 533 -27.40 10.42 -6.01
CA THR A 533 -26.59 11.61 -5.70
C THR A 533 -27.44 12.81 -5.32
N LEU A 534 -26.80 13.83 -4.75
CA LEU A 534 -27.29 15.20 -4.84
C LEU A 534 -27.38 15.59 -6.33
N ARG A 535 -28.46 16.27 -6.73
CA ARG A 535 -28.70 16.67 -8.12
C ARG A 535 -28.63 18.19 -8.25
N ALA A 536 -27.76 18.67 -9.14
CA ALA A 536 -27.56 20.08 -9.44
C ALA A 536 -28.09 20.41 -10.84
N ALA A 537 -29.29 21.00 -10.89
CA ALA A 537 -30.07 21.15 -12.13
C ALA A 537 -30.14 22.59 -12.68
N TRP A 538 -29.73 23.60 -11.91
CA TRP A 538 -29.77 25.02 -12.32
C TRP A 538 -28.77 25.35 -13.42
N ALA A 539 -28.85 26.54 -14.02
CA ALA A 539 -27.86 27.03 -14.99
C ALA A 539 -27.59 26.07 -16.17
N GLY A 540 -28.66 25.64 -16.84
CA GLY A 540 -28.67 24.97 -18.14
C GLY A 540 -28.94 25.93 -19.30
N ASN A 541 -29.64 25.45 -20.33
CA ASN A 541 -30.01 26.27 -21.48
C ASN A 541 -30.98 27.39 -21.07
N GLU A 542 -30.75 28.60 -21.59
CA GLU A 542 -31.58 29.76 -21.30
C GLU A 542 -32.93 29.72 -22.03
N TRP A 543 -34.00 29.95 -21.28
CA TRP A 543 -35.35 30.22 -21.78
C TRP A 543 -35.86 31.53 -21.15
N MET A 544 -36.05 32.56 -21.98
CA MET A 544 -36.48 33.92 -21.57
C MET A 544 -35.70 34.55 -20.39
N GLY A 545 -34.44 34.20 -20.18
CA GLY A 545 -33.61 34.68 -19.06
C GLY A 545 -33.57 33.76 -17.83
N SER A 546 -34.36 32.68 -17.81
CA SER A 546 -34.24 31.60 -16.82
C SER A 546 -33.42 30.44 -17.40
N THR A 547 -32.52 29.87 -16.60
CA THR A 547 -31.67 28.74 -16.98
C THR A 547 -31.99 27.46 -16.18
N GLY A 548 -33.20 27.37 -15.61
CA GLY A 548 -33.58 26.31 -14.67
C GLY A 548 -33.01 26.52 -13.27
N GLY A 549 -33.67 25.93 -12.25
CA GLY A 549 -33.63 26.47 -10.89
C GLY A 549 -34.71 27.54 -10.71
N MET A 550 -34.74 28.21 -9.55
CA MET A 550 -35.75 29.23 -9.22
C MET A 550 -35.32 30.61 -9.72
N PRO A 551 -36.09 31.32 -10.57
CA PRO A 551 -35.77 32.69 -10.96
C PRO A 551 -36.03 33.66 -9.81
N VAL A 552 -35.02 34.47 -9.44
CA VAL A 552 -35.22 35.60 -8.52
C VAL A 552 -35.35 36.88 -9.34
N ASN A 553 -36.51 37.54 -9.26
CA ASN A 553 -36.71 38.87 -9.81
C ASN A 553 -36.36 39.91 -8.74
N VAL A 554 -35.80 41.04 -9.14
CA VAL A 554 -35.46 42.14 -8.23
C VAL A 554 -36.09 43.43 -8.75
N VAL A 555 -36.76 44.17 -7.86
CA VAL A 555 -37.38 45.47 -8.15
C VAL A 555 -36.97 46.51 -7.12
N GLY A 556 -36.78 47.76 -7.55
CA GLY A 556 -36.40 48.85 -6.65
C GLY A 556 -37.47 49.17 -5.60
N ALA A 557 -37.05 49.83 -4.50
CA ALA A 557 -37.92 50.14 -3.36
C ALA A 557 -39.27 50.79 -3.73
N ASP A 558 -39.24 51.78 -4.64
CA ASP A 558 -40.42 52.54 -5.07
C ASP A 558 -41.21 51.89 -6.24
N HIS A 559 -40.98 50.60 -6.55
CA HIS A 559 -41.71 49.91 -7.62
C HIS A 559 -43.21 49.85 -7.31
N PRO A 560 -44.11 50.13 -8.27
CA PRO A 560 -45.55 50.01 -8.07
C PRO A 560 -45.94 48.56 -7.75
N THR A 561 -47.05 48.41 -7.03
CA THR A 561 -47.65 47.11 -6.72
C THR A 561 -48.99 46.95 -7.45
N GLU A 562 -49.31 45.71 -7.82
CA GLU A 562 -50.55 45.33 -8.49
C GLU A 562 -51.36 44.36 -7.62
N ASP A 563 -52.69 44.48 -7.63
CA ASP A 563 -53.59 43.49 -7.03
C ASP A 563 -53.52 42.17 -7.82
N VAL A 564 -53.67 41.02 -7.16
CA VAL A 564 -53.61 39.69 -7.80
C VAL A 564 -54.91 38.92 -7.58
N VAL A 565 -55.43 38.29 -8.63
CA VAL A 565 -56.69 37.52 -8.56
C VAL A 565 -56.42 36.06 -8.18
N PHE A 566 -56.73 35.70 -6.93
CA PHE A 566 -56.55 34.35 -6.41
C PHE A 566 -57.71 33.40 -6.72
N ASN A 567 -57.95 33.14 -8.02
CA ASN A 567 -59.00 32.23 -8.50
C ASN A 567 -58.51 31.12 -9.45
N ARG A 568 -57.20 30.84 -9.49
CA ARG A 568 -56.62 29.70 -10.21
C ARG A 568 -56.59 28.45 -9.31
N GLY A 569 -56.85 27.28 -9.89
CA GLY A 569 -56.78 26.00 -9.19
C GLY A 569 -57.95 25.69 -8.25
N TYR A 570 -57.72 24.89 -7.22
CA TYR A 570 -58.78 24.31 -6.37
C TYR A 570 -59.11 25.14 -5.11
N SER A 571 -58.20 26.02 -4.69
CA SER A 571 -58.33 26.85 -3.48
C SER A 571 -58.67 28.31 -3.83
N THR A 572 -59.81 28.54 -4.48
CA THR A 572 -60.22 29.89 -4.90
C THR A 572 -60.69 30.71 -3.69
N THR A 573 -59.95 31.78 -3.35
CA THR A 573 -60.24 32.76 -2.27
C THR A 573 -60.64 32.15 -0.91
N GLY A 574 -59.66 31.95 -0.01
CA GLY A 574 -59.88 31.46 1.36
C GLY A 574 -59.08 32.21 2.43
N PRO A 575 -59.38 32.02 3.74
CA PRO A 575 -58.81 32.77 4.86
C PRO A 575 -57.38 32.31 5.22
N GLY A 576 -56.46 32.35 4.25
CA GLY A 576 -55.07 31.91 4.38
C GLY A 576 -54.17 32.25 3.20
N ILE A 577 -54.64 33.11 2.29
CA ILE A 577 -53.89 33.68 1.16
C ILE A 577 -53.54 35.12 1.51
N ASP A 578 -52.32 35.55 1.19
CA ASP A 578 -51.90 36.95 1.36
C ASP A 578 -52.35 37.76 0.13
N ASP A 579 -53.44 38.51 0.28
CA ASP A 579 -54.09 39.30 -0.79
C ASP A 579 -53.60 40.75 -0.88
N ARG A 580 -52.51 41.10 -0.17
CA ARG A 580 -51.82 42.39 -0.30
C ARG A 580 -51.27 42.56 -1.74
N PRO A 581 -51.20 43.80 -2.27
CA PRO A 581 -50.61 44.05 -3.59
C PRO A 581 -49.15 43.57 -3.72
N TYR A 582 -48.79 43.04 -4.90
CA TYR A 582 -47.47 42.45 -5.20
C TYR A 582 -46.68 43.34 -6.17
N ALA A 583 -45.37 43.46 -5.97
CA ALA A 583 -44.47 44.34 -6.76
C ALA A 583 -44.01 43.67 -8.08
N ILE A 584 -44.96 43.19 -8.89
CA ILE A 584 -44.69 42.36 -10.06
C ILE A 584 -43.93 43.17 -11.15
N PRO A 585 -42.75 42.72 -11.62
CA PRO A 585 -42.02 43.37 -12.72
C PRO A 585 -42.79 43.39 -14.05
N ASP A 586 -42.53 44.38 -14.91
CA ASP A 586 -43.04 44.47 -16.30
C ASP A 586 -42.83 43.18 -17.13
N ARG A 587 -41.77 42.42 -16.84
CA ARG A 587 -41.34 41.20 -17.54
C ARG A 587 -40.78 40.20 -16.54
N PRO A 588 -41.64 39.52 -15.75
CA PRO A 588 -41.17 38.65 -14.70
C PRO A 588 -40.62 37.34 -15.28
N LEU A 589 -39.51 36.88 -14.72
CA LEU A 589 -39.05 35.50 -14.85
C LEU A 589 -39.92 34.62 -13.94
N VAL A 590 -40.50 33.56 -14.49
CA VAL A 590 -41.46 32.69 -13.79
C VAL A 590 -41.01 31.23 -13.98
N GLU A 591 -40.99 30.46 -12.90
CA GLU A 591 -40.62 29.04 -12.92
C GLU A 591 -41.66 28.17 -13.66
N GLY A 592 -41.35 26.90 -13.91
CA GLY A 592 -42.21 25.92 -14.60
C GLY A 592 -42.45 26.19 -16.10
N MET A 593 -42.13 27.39 -16.57
CA MET A 593 -42.34 27.85 -17.95
C MET A 593 -41.30 27.29 -18.94
N PRO A 594 -41.67 27.05 -20.22
CA PRO A 594 -42.95 27.30 -20.89
C PRO A 594 -43.92 26.10 -20.85
N SER A 595 -43.82 25.20 -19.86
CA SER A 595 -44.55 23.92 -19.84
C SER A 595 -46.06 24.11 -20.02
N PHE A 596 -46.67 23.31 -20.91
CA PHE A 596 -48.10 23.38 -21.21
C PHE A 596 -48.76 21.99 -21.22
N PRO A 597 -49.90 21.77 -20.53
CA PRO A 597 -50.57 22.73 -19.63
C PRO A 597 -49.68 23.07 -18.42
N ALA A 598 -49.76 24.32 -17.97
CA ALA A 598 -48.90 24.83 -16.91
C ALA A 598 -49.44 24.48 -15.52
N TRP A 599 -48.58 23.84 -14.73
CA TRP A 599 -48.73 23.57 -13.31
C TRP A 599 -47.40 23.94 -12.65
N ASP A 600 -47.41 24.27 -11.36
CA ASP A 600 -46.21 24.60 -10.59
C ASP A 600 -45.37 25.75 -11.22
N ARG A 601 -45.98 26.93 -11.28
CA ARG A 601 -45.36 28.18 -11.73
C ARG A 601 -45.16 29.13 -10.56
N HIS A 602 -43.92 29.33 -10.14
CA HIS A 602 -43.56 30.28 -9.09
C HIS A 602 -43.05 31.60 -9.68
N LEU A 603 -43.52 32.72 -9.14
CA LEU A 603 -42.93 34.04 -9.32
C LEU A 603 -42.40 34.52 -7.98
N LEU A 604 -41.07 34.52 -7.85
CA LEU A 604 -40.33 35.04 -6.71
C LEU A 604 -39.79 36.44 -7.04
N VAL A 605 -40.17 37.44 -6.24
CA VAL A 605 -39.77 38.84 -6.38
C VAL A 605 -39.18 39.35 -5.07
N PHE A 606 -38.01 39.96 -5.13
CA PHE A 606 -37.42 40.71 -4.02
C PHE A 606 -37.55 42.21 -4.26
N GLN A 607 -38.06 42.94 -3.26
CA GLN A 607 -38.15 44.39 -3.30
C GLN A 607 -36.98 45.00 -2.51
N GLU A 608 -36.10 45.69 -3.22
CA GLU A 608 -34.90 46.31 -2.65
C GLU A 608 -35.27 47.36 -1.60
N GLY A 609 -34.45 47.49 -0.54
CA GLY A 609 -34.65 48.51 0.50
C GLY A 609 -35.85 48.30 1.43
N THR A 610 -36.81 47.43 1.10
CA THR A 610 -37.90 47.01 2.02
C THR A 610 -37.60 45.69 2.71
N CYS A 611 -36.66 44.90 2.19
CA CYS A 611 -36.31 43.55 2.63
C CYS A 611 -37.47 42.53 2.57
N ILE A 612 -38.49 42.81 1.75
CA ILE A 612 -39.62 41.90 1.54
C ILE A 612 -39.35 40.99 0.33
N SER A 613 -39.43 39.68 0.57
CA SER A 613 -39.48 38.64 -0.46
C SER A 613 -40.93 38.23 -0.70
N GLN A 614 -41.37 38.23 -1.94
CA GLN A 614 -42.75 37.99 -2.36
C GLN A 614 -42.82 36.78 -3.28
N GLU A 615 -43.79 35.89 -3.03
CA GLU A 615 -43.90 34.59 -3.71
C GLU A 615 -45.34 34.38 -4.18
N LEU A 616 -45.53 34.10 -5.47
CA LEU A 616 -46.84 33.81 -6.09
C LEU A 616 -46.80 32.45 -6.77
N TYR A 617 -47.75 31.57 -6.42
CA TYR A 617 -47.83 30.19 -6.90
C TYR A 617 -48.92 29.98 -7.96
N ASN A 618 -48.63 29.08 -8.90
CA ASN A 618 -49.41 28.78 -10.10
C ASN A 618 -49.75 30.05 -10.88
N VAL A 619 -48.80 30.99 -11.01
CA VAL A 619 -49.06 32.32 -11.55
C VAL A 619 -49.26 32.32 -13.08
N ALA A 620 -50.13 33.20 -13.57
CA ALA A 620 -50.25 33.54 -14.98
C ALA A 620 -50.77 34.97 -15.15
N ASN A 621 -50.77 35.45 -16.40
CA ASN A 621 -51.59 36.57 -16.83
C ASN A 621 -52.70 36.10 -17.78
N GLY A 622 -53.67 36.98 -18.07
CA GLY A 622 -54.96 36.67 -18.72
C GLY A 622 -54.93 35.87 -20.03
N VAL A 623 -53.84 35.93 -20.80
CA VAL A 623 -53.50 34.98 -21.88
C VAL A 623 -52.13 34.40 -21.55
N GLU A 624 -52.12 33.15 -21.07
CA GLU A 624 -50.97 32.55 -20.41
C GLU A 624 -49.64 32.78 -21.16
N LEU A 625 -48.68 33.42 -20.48
CA LEU A 625 -47.31 33.62 -20.99
C LEU A 625 -46.75 32.35 -21.68
N PRO A 626 -46.03 32.49 -22.83
CA PRO A 626 -45.37 33.71 -23.32
C PRO A 626 -46.09 34.41 -24.50
N GLY A 627 -47.26 35.01 -24.24
CA GLY A 627 -48.01 35.80 -25.22
C GLY A 627 -47.33 37.13 -25.62
N ALA A 628 -46.46 37.09 -26.64
CA ALA A 628 -45.78 38.26 -27.20
C ALA A 628 -46.48 38.88 -28.44
N GLY A 629 -47.68 38.42 -28.77
CA GLY A 629 -48.47 38.88 -29.92
C GLY A 629 -49.51 39.95 -29.59
N LEU A 630 -50.01 40.63 -30.62
CA LEU A 630 -51.06 41.65 -30.49
C LEU A 630 -52.36 41.09 -29.89
N LEU A 631 -52.69 39.82 -30.14
CA LEU A 631 -53.85 39.14 -29.57
C LEU A 631 -53.71 38.92 -28.06
N ASP A 632 -52.48 38.69 -27.60
CA ASP A 632 -52.19 38.43 -26.19
C ASP A 632 -52.20 39.73 -25.39
N ILE A 633 -51.68 40.82 -25.97
CA ILE A 633 -51.81 42.19 -25.45
C ILE A 633 -53.30 42.57 -25.31
N LEU A 634 -54.10 42.32 -26.35
CA LEU A 634 -55.54 42.61 -26.33
C LEU A 634 -56.31 41.69 -25.35
N GLY A 635 -55.91 40.42 -25.22
CA GLY A 635 -56.50 39.47 -24.30
C GLY A 635 -56.19 39.81 -22.84
N ASN A 636 -54.93 40.16 -22.52
CA ASN A 636 -54.52 40.65 -21.20
C ASN A 636 -55.23 41.95 -20.83
N ALA A 637 -55.33 42.91 -21.77
CA ALA A 637 -56.07 44.16 -21.54
C ALA A 637 -57.57 43.92 -21.34
N ALA A 638 -58.19 42.99 -22.07
CA ALA A 638 -59.58 42.59 -21.88
C ALA A 638 -59.79 41.86 -20.55
N TYR A 639 -58.86 41.00 -20.14
CA TYR A 639 -58.90 40.27 -18.87
C TYR A 639 -58.82 41.26 -17.69
N ALA A 640 -57.85 42.17 -17.70
CA ALA A 640 -57.72 43.22 -16.68
C ALA A 640 -58.95 44.14 -16.63
N ALA A 641 -59.54 44.48 -17.78
CA ALA A 641 -60.78 45.26 -17.83
C ALA A 641 -62.03 44.53 -17.31
N ILE A 642 -62.00 43.19 -17.17
CA ILE A 642 -63.09 42.38 -16.61
C ILE A 642 -62.86 42.08 -15.12
N TRP A 643 -61.61 41.80 -14.73
CA TRP A 643 -61.27 41.25 -13.40
C TRP A 643 -60.50 42.22 -12.49
N GLY A 644 -60.13 43.41 -12.97
CA GLY A 644 -59.40 44.43 -12.22
C GLY A 644 -57.86 44.31 -12.27
N SER A 645 -57.33 43.12 -12.55
CA SER A 645 -55.89 42.87 -12.69
C SER A 645 -55.57 42.00 -13.91
N SER A 646 -54.37 42.19 -14.46
CA SER A 646 -53.75 41.32 -15.46
C SER A 646 -53.32 39.97 -14.90
N TRP A 647 -53.10 39.86 -13.57
CA TRP A 647 -52.48 38.70 -12.93
C TRP A 647 -53.47 37.82 -12.17
N ILE A 648 -53.24 36.51 -12.29
CA ILE A 648 -54.00 35.44 -11.64
C ILE A 648 -53.03 34.44 -11.00
N ALA A 649 -53.32 34.01 -9.78
CA ALA A 649 -52.54 33.02 -9.02
C ALA A 649 -53.47 32.04 -8.28
N GLU A 650 -52.89 30.98 -7.71
CA GLU A 650 -53.60 30.05 -6.80
C GLU A 650 -53.33 30.38 -5.34
N ALA A 651 -52.10 30.78 -5.00
CA ALA A 651 -51.72 31.20 -3.66
C ALA A 651 -50.57 32.23 -3.68
N GLY A 652 -50.34 32.88 -2.54
CA GLY A 652 -49.34 33.93 -2.40
C GLY A 652 -48.91 34.16 -0.95
N ALA A 653 -47.70 34.68 -0.78
CA ALA A 653 -47.13 35.10 0.50
C ALA A 653 -46.12 36.25 0.33
N GLN A 654 -46.05 37.15 1.31
CA GLN A 654 -44.94 38.10 1.45
C GLN A 654 -44.22 37.88 2.79
N TYR A 655 -42.92 37.63 2.73
CA TYR A 655 -42.03 37.34 3.85
C TYR A 655 -41.09 38.52 4.11
N ASP A 656 -41.04 38.98 5.37
CA ASP A 656 -40.05 39.96 5.84
C ASP A 656 -38.73 39.25 6.17
N MET A 657 -37.67 39.51 5.40
CA MET A 657 -36.36 38.89 5.61
C MET A 657 -35.62 39.41 6.84
N SER A 658 -36.07 40.52 7.45
CA SER A 658 -35.52 41.06 8.70
C SER A 658 -36.17 40.47 9.95
N SER A 659 -37.29 39.75 9.79
CA SER A 659 -38.04 39.13 10.88
C SER A 659 -37.75 37.63 10.96
N PRO A 660 -37.53 37.05 12.15
CA PRO A 660 -37.39 35.60 12.31
C PRO A 660 -38.75 34.90 12.50
N LEU A 661 -39.85 35.65 12.48
CA LEU A 661 -41.21 35.15 12.69
C LEU A 661 -41.84 34.67 11.38
N TYR A 662 -42.83 33.79 11.50
CA TYR A 662 -43.65 33.40 10.36
C TYR A 662 -44.44 34.58 9.77
N PRO A 663 -44.74 34.59 8.46
CA PRO A 663 -45.67 35.56 7.89
C PRO A 663 -47.07 35.39 8.51
N GLU A 664 -47.74 36.51 8.76
CA GLU A 664 -49.07 36.60 9.41
C GLU A 664 -50.14 35.82 8.63
N ILE A 665 -50.05 35.85 7.30
CA ILE A 665 -50.94 35.18 6.36
C ILE A 665 -50.15 34.76 5.11
N GLY A 666 -50.71 33.85 4.32
CA GLY A 666 -50.12 33.41 3.05
C GLY A 666 -49.22 32.18 3.14
N HIS A 667 -49.10 31.53 1.99
CA HIS A 667 -48.14 30.48 1.66
C HIS A 667 -48.21 30.22 0.15
N ALA A 668 -47.10 29.83 -0.48
CA ALA A 668 -47.06 29.53 -1.91
C ALA A 668 -46.38 28.18 -2.26
N ASN A 669 -45.68 27.54 -1.32
CA ASN A 669 -45.00 26.24 -1.52
C ASN A 669 -45.39 25.18 -0.47
N ALA A 670 -44.93 23.93 -0.69
CA ALA A 670 -45.30 22.76 0.11
C ALA A 670 -44.96 22.87 1.60
N SER A 671 -43.76 23.38 1.93
CA SER A 671 -43.28 23.49 3.32
C SER A 671 -43.73 24.76 4.03
N ARG A 672 -44.16 25.78 3.27
CA ARG A 672 -44.38 27.18 3.71
C ARG A 672 -43.11 27.86 4.21
N LEU A 673 -41.95 27.42 3.73
CA LEU A 673 -40.65 28.05 3.95
C LEU A 673 -40.39 29.10 2.86
N PRO A 674 -39.77 30.25 3.17
CA PRO A 674 -39.36 31.21 2.15
C PRO A 674 -38.17 30.67 1.35
N TYR A 675 -38.26 30.69 0.01
CA TYR A 675 -37.16 30.25 -0.87
C TYR A 675 -35.86 31.05 -0.68
N LEU A 676 -35.96 32.37 -0.53
CA LEU A 676 -34.81 33.27 -0.65
C LEU A 676 -33.68 33.06 0.37
N PRO A 677 -33.91 32.80 1.68
CA PRO A 677 -32.83 32.43 2.62
C PRO A 677 -32.31 30.99 2.46
N MET A 678 -32.86 30.19 1.54
CA MET A 678 -32.48 28.79 1.29
C MET A 678 -31.89 28.56 -0.11
N ILE A 679 -31.89 29.56 -0.99
CA ILE A 679 -31.45 29.44 -2.38
C ILE A 679 -29.94 29.62 -2.48
N LEU A 680 -29.26 28.73 -3.21
CA LEU A 680 -27.87 28.94 -3.60
C LEU A 680 -27.79 30.05 -4.67
N ARG A 681 -26.94 31.06 -4.45
CA ARG A 681 -26.85 32.28 -5.27
C ARG A 681 -25.48 32.41 -5.96
N PRO A 682 -25.35 33.22 -7.03
CA PRO A 682 -24.05 33.55 -7.62
C PRO A 682 -23.10 34.24 -6.62
N ASP A 683 -23.62 35.17 -5.81
CA ASP A 683 -22.83 35.97 -4.86
C ASP A 683 -22.18 35.12 -3.75
N ASP A 684 -22.72 33.92 -3.49
CA ASP A 684 -22.15 32.95 -2.56
C ASP A 684 -20.82 32.36 -3.06
N LEU A 685 -20.71 32.13 -4.38
CA LEU A 685 -19.51 31.58 -5.00
C LEU A 685 -18.44 32.65 -5.20
N GLU A 686 -18.83 33.87 -5.57
CA GLU A 686 -17.93 35.03 -5.66
C GLU A 686 -17.29 35.36 -4.30
N ARG A 687 -18.09 35.28 -3.22
CA ARG A 687 -17.67 35.56 -1.85
C ARG A 687 -16.85 34.44 -1.20
N GLY A 688 -16.94 33.21 -1.72
CA GLY A 688 -16.19 32.06 -1.23
C GLY A 688 -16.69 31.45 0.10
N TYR A 689 -17.88 31.84 0.57
CA TYR A 689 -18.55 31.20 1.71
C TYR A 689 -20.07 31.34 1.64
N ILE A 690 -20.80 30.31 2.08
CA ILE A 690 -22.25 30.33 2.32
C ILE A 690 -22.44 30.25 3.83
N ASP A 691 -23.12 31.23 4.39
CA ASP A 691 -23.43 31.38 5.82
C ASP A 691 -24.92 31.14 6.11
N HIS A 692 -25.59 30.36 5.26
CA HIS A 692 -26.98 29.96 5.43
C HIS A 692 -27.24 28.51 5.03
N MET A 693 -28.38 27.99 5.52
CA MET A 693 -28.98 26.73 5.12
C MET A 693 -29.33 26.75 3.62
N LEU A 694 -29.30 25.57 2.98
CA LEU A 694 -29.72 25.40 1.59
C LEU A 694 -31.07 24.66 1.50
N GLY A 695 -31.77 24.79 0.38
CA GLY A 695 -33.00 24.04 0.09
C GLY A 695 -32.73 22.78 -0.73
N ILE A 696 -33.43 21.68 -0.45
CA ILE A 696 -33.47 20.48 -1.28
C ILE A 696 -34.90 19.99 -1.57
N THR A 697 -35.06 19.37 -2.74
CA THR A 697 -36.30 18.73 -3.20
C THR A 697 -36.18 17.20 -3.29
N ILE A 698 -37.17 16.47 -2.77
CA ILE A 698 -37.23 15.00 -2.82
C ILE A 698 -38.31 14.52 -3.79
N ALA A 699 -38.44 13.21 -4.04
CA ALA A 699 -39.55 12.70 -4.85
C ALA A 699 -40.84 12.61 -4.01
N LYS A 700 -41.99 12.97 -4.60
CA LYS A 700 -43.29 13.01 -3.91
C LYS A 700 -43.69 11.66 -3.27
N ASP A 701 -43.27 10.56 -3.87
CA ASP A 701 -43.53 9.19 -3.41
C ASP A 701 -42.59 8.70 -2.29
N VAL A 702 -41.59 9.50 -1.89
CA VAL A 702 -40.79 9.27 -0.67
C VAL A 702 -40.99 10.34 0.40
N GLY A 703 -41.74 11.42 0.13
CA GLY A 703 -42.11 12.44 1.11
C GLY A 703 -43.36 12.08 1.92
N ALA A 704 -43.42 12.47 3.20
CA ALA A 704 -44.60 12.30 4.06
C ALA A 704 -44.66 13.32 5.21
N GLY A 705 -45.72 14.12 5.28
CA GLY A 705 -45.94 15.04 6.40
C GLY A 705 -44.87 16.14 6.53
N TYR A 706 -44.73 16.69 7.74
CA TYR A 706 -43.78 17.77 8.02
C TYR A 706 -43.29 17.80 9.47
N VAL A 707 -42.13 18.42 9.67
CA VAL A 707 -41.51 18.78 10.94
C VAL A 707 -41.01 20.24 10.86
N TRP A 708 -40.75 20.87 12.00
CA TRP A 708 -40.10 22.20 12.01
C TRP A 708 -38.70 22.12 11.36
N PRO A 709 -38.27 23.08 10.53
CA PRO A 709 -38.84 24.43 10.33
C PRO A 709 -40.01 24.56 9.33
N ALA A 710 -40.46 23.48 8.68
CA ALA A 710 -41.63 23.51 7.82
C ALA A 710 -42.94 23.59 8.64
N ARG A 711 -44.01 24.10 8.00
CA ARG A 711 -45.36 24.28 8.59
C ARG A 711 -46.49 23.61 7.79
N ALA A 712 -46.14 22.96 6.69
CA ALA A 712 -46.99 22.04 5.95
C ALA A 712 -46.10 21.00 5.26
N GLY A 713 -46.72 19.95 4.74
CA GLY A 713 -46.03 18.84 4.11
C GLY A 713 -46.66 18.49 2.77
N ASP A 714 -45.82 18.06 1.83
CA ASP A 714 -46.25 17.47 0.57
C ASP A 714 -45.55 16.13 0.35
N GLY A 715 -46.28 15.18 -0.24
CA GLY A 715 -45.83 13.81 -0.38
C GLY A 715 -47.00 12.82 -0.36
N SER A 716 -46.72 11.58 -0.72
CA SER A 716 -47.71 10.50 -0.79
C SER A 716 -47.27 9.18 -0.15
N ALA A 717 -46.16 9.18 0.61
CA ALA A 717 -45.81 8.08 1.48
C ALA A 717 -46.52 8.20 2.84
N GLU A 718 -46.62 7.08 3.57
CA GLU A 718 -47.12 7.05 4.95
C GLU A 718 -45.94 7.27 5.93
N ASP A 719 -44.92 6.40 5.86
CA ASP A 719 -43.66 6.49 6.64
C ASP A 719 -42.51 7.12 5.82
N GLY A 720 -42.79 8.21 5.10
CA GLY A 720 -41.82 8.92 4.27
C GLY A 720 -40.91 9.90 5.03
N ILE A 721 -40.22 10.75 4.26
CA ILE A 721 -39.36 11.82 4.76
C ILE A 721 -40.20 13.10 4.91
N PRO A 722 -40.28 13.72 6.10
CA PRO A 722 -41.01 14.97 6.28
C PRO A 722 -40.41 16.17 5.54
N MET A 723 -41.28 17.07 5.08
CA MET A 723 -40.88 18.46 4.80
C MET A 723 -40.34 19.08 6.10
N GLY A 724 -39.29 19.89 6.01
CA GLY A 724 -38.57 20.42 7.16
C GLY A 724 -37.47 19.50 7.71
N THR A 725 -37.37 18.24 7.28
CA THR A 725 -36.19 17.42 7.60
C THR A 725 -34.93 18.08 7.03
N VAL A 726 -33.91 18.25 7.87
CA VAL A 726 -32.62 18.81 7.46
C VAL A 726 -31.62 17.67 7.26
N LEU A 727 -31.03 17.62 6.06
CA LEU A 727 -29.93 16.72 5.72
C LEU A 727 -28.59 17.46 5.80
N ARG A 728 -27.71 17.01 6.70
CA ARG A 728 -26.32 17.49 6.84
C ARG A 728 -25.40 16.57 6.03
N LEU A 729 -24.48 17.13 5.25
CA LEU A 729 -23.35 16.36 4.71
C LEU A 729 -22.41 16.05 5.88
N ARG A 730 -21.99 14.80 6.08
CA ARG A 730 -21.25 14.46 7.31
C ARG A 730 -19.89 15.15 7.39
N GLY A 731 -19.46 15.47 8.61
CA GLY A 731 -18.17 16.11 8.89
C GLY A 731 -16.93 15.22 8.71
N ASP A 732 -17.11 13.92 8.46
CA ASP A 732 -16.05 12.97 8.08
C ASP A 732 -15.75 12.95 6.56
N VAL A 733 -16.58 13.64 5.75
CA VAL A 733 -16.43 13.68 4.29
C VAL A 733 -15.32 14.65 3.90
N ASP A 734 -14.26 14.13 3.29
CA ASP A 734 -13.21 14.95 2.69
C ASP A 734 -13.70 15.63 1.40
N ILE A 735 -13.62 16.96 1.39
CA ILE A 735 -14.02 17.82 0.27
C ILE A 735 -12.81 18.34 -0.54
N SER A 736 -11.58 18.00 -0.13
CA SER A 736 -10.31 18.50 -0.71
C SER A 736 -10.17 18.31 -2.22
N GLN A 737 -10.73 17.20 -2.70
CA GLN A 737 -10.67 16.69 -4.07
C GLN A 737 -11.53 17.45 -5.07
N TYR A 738 -12.43 18.32 -4.60
CA TYR A 738 -13.36 19.10 -5.43
C TYR A 738 -12.84 20.52 -5.71
N ALA A 739 -13.35 21.15 -6.76
CA ALA A 739 -13.04 22.54 -7.07
C ALA A 739 -13.44 23.49 -5.93
N GLN A 740 -12.75 24.63 -5.81
CA GLN A 740 -12.99 25.60 -4.73
C GLN A 740 -14.46 26.08 -4.69
N SER A 741 -15.06 26.29 -5.86
CA SER A 741 -16.49 26.62 -6.05
C SER A 741 -17.42 25.55 -5.47
N THR A 742 -17.09 24.27 -5.65
CA THR A 742 -17.79 23.13 -5.04
C THR A 742 -17.58 23.07 -3.53
N GLN A 743 -16.35 23.30 -3.05
CA GLN A 743 -16.02 23.26 -1.62
C GLN A 743 -16.80 24.29 -0.80
N VAL A 744 -17.13 25.46 -1.37
CA VAL A 744 -18.03 26.44 -0.75
C VAL A 744 -19.38 25.80 -0.39
N ILE A 745 -19.97 25.09 -1.35
CA ILE A 745 -21.30 24.46 -1.22
C ILE A 745 -21.24 23.23 -0.30
N LEU A 746 -20.19 22.41 -0.40
CA LEU A 746 -20.05 21.24 0.47
C LEU A 746 -19.79 21.63 1.93
N ARG A 747 -18.96 22.66 2.19
CA ARG A 747 -18.77 23.22 3.54
C ARG A 747 -20.08 23.78 4.10
N ALA A 748 -20.90 24.44 3.27
CA ALA A 748 -22.24 24.88 3.66
C ALA A 748 -23.14 23.71 4.09
N LEU A 749 -23.15 22.62 3.32
CA LEU A 749 -23.93 21.42 3.62
C LEU A 749 -23.40 20.67 4.86
N GLN A 750 -22.12 20.82 5.22
CA GLN A 750 -21.54 20.29 6.45
C GLN A 750 -21.87 21.15 7.69
N VAL A 751 -22.05 22.47 7.51
CA VAL A 751 -22.32 23.42 8.62
C VAL A 751 -23.81 23.67 8.81
N HIS A 752 -24.50 24.17 7.78
CA HIS A 752 -25.90 24.59 7.84
C HIS A 752 -26.87 23.54 7.27
N GLY A 753 -26.36 22.51 6.58
CA GLY A 753 -27.16 21.46 5.96
C GLY A 753 -28.07 21.96 4.83
N ALA A 754 -28.99 21.09 4.40
CA ALA A 754 -30.08 21.47 3.52
C ALA A 754 -31.44 20.93 3.98
N VAL A 755 -32.46 21.78 3.96
CA VAL A 755 -33.82 21.45 4.37
C VAL A 755 -34.67 20.97 3.20
N VAL A 756 -35.42 19.88 3.42
CA VAL A 756 -36.44 19.39 2.49
C VAL A 756 -37.62 20.38 2.47
N PHE A 757 -37.74 21.19 1.42
CA PHE A 757 -38.74 22.27 1.35
C PHE A 757 -39.87 22.03 0.34
N ASP A 758 -39.66 21.17 -0.67
CA ASP A 758 -40.70 20.78 -1.63
C ASP A 758 -40.44 19.40 -2.26
N SER A 759 -41.41 18.88 -3.02
CA SER A 759 -41.32 17.59 -3.72
C SER A 759 -41.48 17.70 -5.23
N LYS A 760 -40.82 16.79 -5.96
CA LYS A 760 -40.85 16.69 -7.41
C LYS A 760 -41.50 15.37 -7.87
N GLY A 761 -41.61 15.19 -9.19
CA GLY A 761 -42.18 13.99 -9.81
C GLY A 761 -41.68 12.67 -9.21
N ALA A 762 -42.62 11.76 -8.96
CA ALA A 762 -42.41 10.48 -8.30
C ALA A 762 -41.37 9.58 -9.00
N GLY A 763 -40.74 8.68 -8.24
CA GLY A 763 -39.76 7.71 -8.74
C GLY A 763 -38.38 8.32 -9.05
N THR A 764 -38.02 9.44 -8.43
CA THR A 764 -36.75 10.15 -8.69
C THR A 764 -35.80 10.16 -7.49
N ASP A 765 -35.00 9.10 -7.38
CA ASP A 765 -33.92 8.93 -6.38
C ASP A 765 -33.02 10.17 -6.23
N GLY A 766 -32.60 10.48 -5.01
CA GLY A 766 -31.70 11.59 -4.67
C GLY A 766 -32.38 12.95 -4.47
N ALA A 767 -31.69 13.86 -3.81
CA ALA A 767 -32.16 15.21 -3.49
C ALA A 767 -31.78 16.21 -4.59
N GLY A 768 -32.66 17.15 -4.96
CA GLY A 768 -32.36 18.23 -5.91
C GLY A 768 -32.11 19.54 -5.20
N LEU A 769 -30.90 20.10 -5.30
CA LEU A 769 -30.51 21.32 -4.59
C LEU A 769 -31.14 22.58 -5.23
N LEU A 770 -31.69 23.45 -4.39
CA LEU A 770 -32.30 24.73 -4.76
C LEU A 770 -31.23 25.78 -5.03
N ALA A 771 -31.31 26.40 -6.22
CA ALA A 771 -30.39 27.44 -6.65
C ALA A 771 -31.08 28.41 -7.61
N MET A 772 -30.52 29.61 -7.76
CA MET A 772 -31.01 30.63 -8.69
C MET A 772 -31.00 30.15 -10.15
N SER A 773 -31.93 30.65 -10.97
CA SER A 773 -31.93 30.40 -12.43
C SER A 773 -31.29 31.50 -13.27
N ASN A 774 -30.70 32.50 -12.62
CA ASN A 774 -30.22 33.74 -13.24
C ASN A 774 -29.02 34.30 -12.45
N GLY A 775 -28.26 35.22 -13.06
CA GLY A 775 -27.14 35.90 -12.41
C GLY A 775 -25.78 35.19 -12.44
N TRP A 776 -25.70 33.94 -12.93
CA TRP A 776 -24.47 33.11 -12.92
C TRP A 776 -23.32 33.56 -13.84
N ALA A 777 -23.36 34.76 -14.41
CA ALA A 777 -22.27 35.28 -15.24
C ALA A 777 -20.96 35.37 -14.42
N ASP A 778 -19.82 35.14 -15.07
CA ASP A 778 -18.47 35.24 -14.50
C ASP A 778 -18.17 34.36 -13.25
N THR A 779 -19.07 33.43 -12.88
CA THR A 779 -18.87 32.45 -11.80
C THR A 779 -18.51 31.05 -12.31
N ASP A 780 -17.77 30.26 -11.51
CA ASP A 780 -17.43 28.84 -11.80
C ASP A 780 -18.57 27.86 -11.47
N TYR A 781 -19.82 28.25 -11.77
CA TYR A 781 -20.99 27.44 -11.48
C TYR A 781 -21.02 26.11 -12.25
N VAL A 782 -20.37 26.05 -13.42
CA VAL A 782 -20.38 24.86 -14.30
C VAL A 782 -19.62 23.70 -13.66
N THR A 783 -18.45 23.97 -13.08
CA THR A 783 -17.64 22.98 -12.38
C THR A 783 -18.36 22.52 -11.11
N ALA A 784 -18.82 23.47 -10.29
CA ALA A 784 -19.60 23.18 -9.09
C ALA A 784 -20.84 22.31 -9.38
N LYS A 785 -21.63 22.67 -10.40
CA LYS A 785 -22.78 21.87 -10.85
C LYS A 785 -22.37 20.47 -11.30
N SER A 786 -21.27 20.34 -12.04
CA SER A 786 -20.79 19.04 -12.53
C SER A 786 -20.39 18.12 -11.36
N GLU A 787 -19.63 18.65 -10.40
CA GLU A 787 -19.14 17.89 -9.25
C GLU A 787 -20.26 17.57 -8.25
N LEU A 788 -21.18 18.51 -7.98
CA LEU A 788 -22.32 18.29 -7.08
C LEU A 788 -23.24 17.15 -7.54
N ASN A 789 -23.41 16.97 -8.85
CA ASN A 789 -24.16 15.83 -9.41
C ASN A 789 -23.49 14.46 -9.13
N THR A 790 -22.25 14.42 -8.65
CA THR A 790 -21.52 13.18 -8.31
C THR A 790 -21.59 12.81 -6.82
N ILE A 791 -21.99 13.74 -5.94
CA ILE A 791 -21.92 13.56 -4.47
C ILE A 791 -22.99 12.55 -4.02
N PRO A 792 -22.62 11.36 -3.51
CA PRO A 792 -23.59 10.34 -3.12
C PRO A 792 -24.45 10.79 -1.94
N ILE A 793 -25.75 10.52 -1.99
CA ILE A 793 -26.67 10.90 -0.90
C ILE A 793 -26.40 10.11 0.39
N ASN A 794 -25.67 8.99 0.33
CA ASN A 794 -25.20 8.22 1.50
C ASN A 794 -24.03 8.88 2.28
N LEU A 795 -23.54 10.03 1.81
CA LEU A 795 -22.63 10.89 2.57
C LEU A 795 -23.39 11.89 3.48
N PHE A 796 -24.73 11.93 3.38
CA PHE A 796 -25.58 12.79 4.21
C PHE A 796 -26.22 12.01 5.37
N GLU A 797 -26.70 12.75 6.36
CA GLU A 797 -27.50 12.25 7.48
C GLU A 797 -28.60 13.25 7.84
N ALA A 798 -29.76 12.77 8.30
CA ALA A 798 -30.79 13.63 8.87
C ALA A 798 -30.44 14.03 10.31
N VAL A 799 -30.65 15.29 10.68
CA VAL A 799 -30.31 15.83 12.02
C VAL A 799 -31.53 16.43 12.73
N ASP A 800 -31.57 16.35 14.06
CA ASP A 800 -32.66 16.91 14.88
C ASP A 800 -32.54 18.44 15.00
N ALA A 801 -32.88 19.14 13.91
CA ALA A 801 -32.98 20.59 13.86
C ALA A 801 -34.06 21.13 14.83
N ALA A 802 -35.17 20.39 15.02
CA ALA A 802 -36.30 20.83 15.85
C ALA A 802 -35.92 21.01 17.32
N SER A 803 -34.89 20.29 17.81
CA SER A 803 -34.30 20.49 19.13
C SER A 803 -33.86 21.95 19.40
N LEU A 804 -33.43 22.68 18.38
CA LEU A 804 -32.94 24.07 18.47
C LEU A 804 -34.06 25.11 18.64
N ALA A 805 -35.29 24.81 18.24
CA ALA A 805 -36.35 25.81 18.09
C ALA A 805 -36.71 26.52 19.41
N LEU A 806 -36.71 27.85 19.42
CA LEU A 806 -37.11 28.66 20.58
C LEU A 806 -38.61 28.51 20.85
N ASP A 807 -39.44 28.80 19.85
CA ASP A 807 -40.86 28.47 19.79
C ASP A 807 -41.23 28.08 18.34
N PRO A 808 -41.40 26.77 18.05
CA PRO A 808 -41.72 26.30 16.70
C PRO A 808 -43.15 26.67 16.24
N ALA A 809 -44.01 27.19 17.12
CA ALA A 809 -45.33 27.72 16.74
C ALA A 809 -45.29 29.21 16.34
N ALA A 810 -44.27 29.96 16.75
CA ALA A 810 -44.15 31.40 16.48
C ALA A 810 -43.22 31.75 15.30
N GLY A 811 -42.14 30.99 15.08
CA GLY A 811 -41.18 31.33 14.04
C GLY A 811 -40.03 30.35 13.86
N TRP A 812 -38.99 30.86 13.19
CA TRP A 812 -37.75 30.16 12.86
C TRP A 812 -36.61 30.42 13.86
N GLN A 813 -36.90 31.08 14.98
CA GLN A 813 -35.92 31.39 16.03
C GLN A 813 -35.35 30.14 16.70
N ILE A 814 -34.06 30.18 17.02
CA ILE A 814 -33.34 29.17 17.80
C ILE A 814 -32.90 29.70 19.17
N ARG A 815 -32.39 28.82 20.04
CA ARG A 815 -31.97 29.11 21.42
C ARG A 815 -30.47 29.42 21.55
#